data_AF-A0A9N9W4B4-F1
#
_entry.id   AF-A0A9N9W4B4-F1
#
_cell.length_a   1.000
_cell.length_b   1.000
_cell.length_c   1.000
_cell.angle_alpha   90.00
_cell.angle_beta   90.00
_cell.angle_gamma   90.00
#
_symmetry.space_group_name_H-M   'P 1'
#
loop_
_entity.id
_entity.type
_entity.pdbx_description
1 polymer ?
#
loop_
_entity_poly.entity_id
_entity_poly.type
_entity_poly.pdbx_seq_one_letter_code
_entity_poly.pdbx_strand_id
1 'polypeptide(L)'
;MRRTGSSKDLALSRDLYEKTKFLIYFNYEPCRLTVLKAMCLLSIWSPNPSNTTSLDGPWHWSGCAIRMEWPSSLASINSPHIVNVETLGVVGGSGGIYFDRLQSSCFGRPIAIQIGDFDVAPPALSDFSEPSLQAKAFIEHVKLYKTIGRVSQLLNTGASLNSDESSALKGSLCQWIRRLPPELSLYDATGLRQPYKKEVTGLHLAYFTAIILLQAATRGYNSQWRASPISLLASSCIARLYEETQLREDVCFLIHIHSFYCMVGAIPLLYWRTRSHTKESCRLEELGILRSTVEQLSTRFGGAGTVLRNMEALETELQQRRSESSIDDMMQAEENIAAGDGEQMEELSHFLLSSICPSGYSRTLHLVCIGAGASGISLIHTLKAHLTDYEITVYEKNPQVGGTWFENRYPGCKCDIPSHNYQFSFNRNPQWSSFFSPAPEIQEYLCRVCDDENMREAIKCGHKVVEARWEEEEGLWRIKVLNDQTGESFDDWCHFLLDASGILNNWKWPDIPGIQSFAGDLAHSANWPENFDWAGKKVAQIGNGSSGVQILPHLQKGKCAAQVVHFIQEPTWIVPPRVASLAQGRAADTMSQIELNEREEFTPSQIEKFKADPEFYLKLIKAIEVEVLKDTDYAAAVTRGVTNYMSALLGNNKRLCDALIPKFELGCRRLTPAVGYLECLRAPNVTVVTERIVEITPKGLRTLSGEMIEADAIVFATGFNVSFCPRFPLVGRNGNLQDTWTRALPKAYMSCAIPDMPNYFSAYPSLQHAAEALFKHLTMPLVFLGPNAPIGHGSVLTISEHIAKYIVRIIRKCQTEGIKALAPTHSAVDEMAEHIDKFMPRTAWAGKCISWFKNGKVNGLVTALHPGNRIHFFHMLAEFRGEDCEYAYTVGRNRFRYLGNGFSTKELGDSDLTWYLDEPDKL
;
A
#
# COMPACT_ATOMS: atom_id res chain seq x y z
N MET A 1 -20.71 -39.22 31.99
CA MET A 1 -20.75 -39.02 30.52
C MET A 1 -20.11 -37.66 30.15
N ARG A 2 -18.86 -37.41 30.56
CA ARG A 2 -18.12 -36.16 30.28
C ARG A 2 -16.62 -36.46 30.42
N ARG A 3 -15.92 -36.73 29.31
CA ARG A 3 -14.45 -36.87 29.35
C ARG A 3 -13.73 -36.57 28.03
N THR A 4 -14.44 -36.29 26.94
CA THR A 4 -13.83 -35.97 25.65
C THR A 4 -14.72 -34.99 24.87
N GLY A 5 -14.24 -33.78 24.61
CA GLY A 5 -14.94 -32.75 23.84
C GLY A 5 -15.05 -33.03 22.34
N SER A 6 -15.54 -34.22 21.96
CA SER A 6 -15.82 -34.56 20.56
C SER A 6 -17.19 -34.04 20.13
N SER A 7 -17.39 -33.80 18.83
CA SER A 7 -18.68 -33.36 18.27
C SER A 7 -19.86 -34.31 18.55
N LYS A 8 -19.58 -35.58 18.91
CA LYS A 8 -20.60 -36.56 19.30
C LYS A 8 -21.25 -36.27 20.67
N ASP A 9 -20.52 -35.68 21.61
CA ASP A 9 -21.07 -35.36 22.94
C ASP A 9 -21.99 -34.13 22.89
N LEU A 10 -21.73 -33.19 21.96
CA LEU A 10 -22.62 -32.06 21.64
C LEU A 10 -23.94 -32.52 21.03
N ALA A 11 -23.92 -33.53 20.15
CA ALA A 11 -25.12 -34.16 19.62
C ALA A 11 -25.96 -34.78 20.74
N LEU A 12 -25.35 -35.51 21.67
CA LEU A 12 -26.07 -36.09 22.81
C LEU A 12 -26.71 -35.04 23.73
N SER A 13 -26.02 -33.92 24.00
CA SER A 13 -26.59 -32.83 24.82
C SER A 13 -27.78 -32.17 24.14
N ARG A 14 -27.71 -31.98 22.81
CA ARG A 14 -28.81 -31.42 22.02
C ARG A 14 -29.98 -32.40 21.90
N ASP A 15 -29.71 -33.69 21.71
CA ASP A 15 -30.73 -34.75 21.71
C ASP A 15 -31.45 -34.85 23.06
N LEU A 16 -30.73 -34.69 24.18
CA LEU A 16 -31.35 -34.67 25.52
C LEU A 16 -32.18 -33.41 25.75
N TYR A 17 -31.74 -32.26 25.24
CA TYR A 17 -32.51 -31.01 25.25
C TYR A 17 -33.83 -31.16 24.48
N GLU A 18 -33.77 -31.61 23.22
CA GLU A 18 -34.94 -31.86 22.38
C GLU A 18 -35.86 -32.95 22.94
N LYS A 19 -35.31 -34.05 23.50
CA LYS A 19 -36.11 -35.08 24.18
C LYS A 19 -36.82 -34.54 25.42
N THR A 20 -36.16 -33.73 26.25
CA THR A 20 -36.77 -33.15 27.44
C THR A 20 -37.88 -32.16 27.07
N LYS A 21 -37.61 -31.30 26.07
CA LYS A 21 -38.60 -30.41 25.43
C LYS A 21 -39.80 -31.18 24.89
N PHE A 22 -39.59 -32.29 24.19
CA PHE A 22 -40.66 -33.16 23.67
C PHE A 22 -41.49 -33.76 24.82
N LEU A 23 -40.86 -34.34 25.84
CA LEU A 23 -41.55 -34.91 27.00
C LEU A 23 -42.41 -33.87 27.75
N ILE A 24 -41.96 -32.61 27.83
CA ILE A 24 -42.75 -31.50 28.38
C ILE A 24 -43.94 -31.15 27.48
N TYR A 25 -43.74 -31.03 26.16
CA TYR A 25 -44.84 -30.72 25.23
C TYR A 25 -45.93 -31.80 25.17
N PHE A 26 -45.56 -33.07 25.36
CA PHE A 26 -46.51 -34.18 25.44
C PHE A 26 -47.03 -34.45 26.87
N ASN A 27 -46.72 -33.57 27.83
CA ASN A 27 -47.18 -33.63 29.23
C ASN A 27 -46.91 -34.99 29.91
N TYR A 28 -45.72 -35.57 29.65
CA TYR A 28 -45.36 -36.93 30.07
C TYR A 28 -45.13 -37.04 31.59
N GLU A 29 -44.61 -35.99 32.23
CA GLU A 29 -44.34 -35.95 33.67
C GLU A 29 -45.47 -35.18 34.41
N PRO A 30 -46.31 -35.84 35.24
CA PRO A 30 -47.40 -35.19 35.94
C PRO A 30 -46.95 -34.33 37.14
N CYS A 31 -45.75 -34.56 37.70
CA CYS A 31 -45.25 -33.78 38.83
C CYS A 31 -44.82 -32.38 38.39
N ARG A 32 -45.66 -31.38 38.67
CA ARG A 32 -45.38 -29.96 38.34
C ARG A 32 -44.01 -29.47 38.82
N LEU A 33 -43.55 -29.92 39.99
CA LEU A 33 -42.23 -29.54 40.52
C LEU A 33 -41.08 -30.14 39.69
N THR A 34 -41.24 -31.36 39.16
CA THR A 34 -40.26 -31.99 38.26
C THR A 34 -40.25 -31.30 36.90
N VAL A 35 -41.42 -30.97 36.34
CA VAL A 35 -41.53 -30.17 35.10
C VAL A 35 -40.91 -28.78 35.28
N LEU A 36 -41.17 -28.09 36.38
CA LEU A 36 -40.58 -26.79 36.69
C LEU A 36 -39.04 -26.86 36.78
N LYS A 37 -38.51 -27.87 37.48
CA LYS A 37 -37.06 -28.15 37.52
C LYS A 37 -36.49 -28.41 36.12
N ALA A 38 -37.20 -29.18 35.28
CA ALA A 38 -36.78 -29.44 33.91
C ALA A 38 -36.80 -28.17 33.04
N MET A 39 -37.80 -27.31 33.16
CA MET A 39 -37.84 -26.01 32.46
C MET A 39 -36.68 -25.09 32.89
N CYS A 40 -36.37 -25.00 34.18
CA CYS A 40 -35.20 -24.25 34.66
C CYS A 40 -33.88 -24.81 34.12
N LEU A 41 -33.75 -26.14 34.01
CA LEU A 41 -32.58 -26.77 33.39
C LEU A 41 -32.51 -26.50 31.87
N LEU A 42 -33.63 -26.46 31.15
CA LEU A 42 -33.67 -26.05 29.74
C LEU A 42 -33.29 -24.57 29.57
N SER A 43 -33.73 -23.67 30.47
CA SER A 43 -33.27 -22.27 30.46
C SER A 43 -31.75 -22.15 30.66
N ILE A 44 -31.16 -22.99 31.53
CA ILE A 44 -29.70 -23.01 31.78
C ILE A 44 -28.93 -23.64 30.62
N TRP A 45 -29.43 -24.73 30.03
CA TRP A 45 -28.78 -25.48 28.94
C TRP A 45 -29.26 -25.09 27.54
N SER A 46 -29.85 -23.90 27.39
CA SER A 46 -30.27 -23.37 26.10
C SER A 46 -29.10 -23.31 25.11
N PRO A 47 -29.20 -23.97 23.93
CA PRO A 47 -28.18 -23.86 22.89
C PRO A 47 -28.19 -22.48 22.24
N ASN A 48 -29.34 -21.80 22.24
CA ASN A 48 -29.47 -20.45 21.69
C ASN A 48 -29.12 -19.39 22.75
N PRO A 49 -28.48 -18.28 22.36
CA PRO A 49 -28.13 -17.20 23.28
C PRO A 49 -29.36 -16.38 23.69
N SER A 50 -29.22 -15.63 24.78
CA SER A 50 -30.30 -14.82 25.36
C SER A 50 -30.82 -13.71 24.45
N ASN A 51 -30.05 -13.25 23.47
CA ASN A 51 -30.49 -12.23 22.51
C ASN A 51 -31.24 -12.81 21.29
N THR A 52 -31.39 -14.13 21.17
CA THR A 52 -32.11 -14.77 20.06
C THR A 52 -33.51 -15.20 20.49
N THR A 53 -34.52 -14.42 20.10
CA THR A 53 -35.95 -14.76 20.27
C THR A 53 -36.27 -16.05 19.52
N SER A 54 -36.43 -17.15 20.26
CA SER A 54 -36.73 -18.48 19.70
C SER A 54 -37.42 -19.35 20.75
N LEU A 55 -38.17 -20.36 20.30
CA LEU A 55 -38.79 -21.38 21.18
C LEU A 55 -37.73 -22.26 21.87
N ASP A 56 -36.50 -22.27 21.34
CA ASP A 56 -35.34 -22.93 21.93
C ASP A 56 -34.44 -21.98 22.71
N GLY A 57 -34.88 -20.73 22.89
CA GLY A 57 -34.17 -19.71 23.63
C GLY A 57 -34.52 -19.73 25.13
N PRO A 58 -33.64 -19.18 25.98
CA PRO A 58 -33.77 -19.26 27.43
C PRO A 58 -34.92 -18.37 27.98
N TRP A 59 -35.35 -17.37 27.21
CA TRP A 59 -36.53 -16.55 27.56
C TRP A 59 -37.85 -17.31 27.40
N HIS A 60 -37.93 -18.24 26.44
CA HIS A 60 -39.12 -19.07 26.25
C HIS A 60 -39.33 -20.00 27.45
N TRP A 61 -38.29 -20.77 27.81
CA TRP A 61 -38.35 -21.69 28.95
C TRP A 61 -38.55 -20.98 30.28
N SER A 62 -37.85 -19.88 30.54
CA SER A 62 -38.05 -19.08 31.76
C SER A 62 -39.46 -18.48 31.82
N GLY A 63 -39.97 -17.97 30.70
CA GLY A 63 -41.35 -17.48 30.61
C GLY A 63 -42.40 -18.58 30.83
N CYS A 64 -42.14 -19.81 30.36
CA CYS A 64 -43.01 -20.96 30.62
C CYS A 64 -42.94 -21.43 32.08
N ALA A 65 -41.76 -21.50 32.69
CA ALA A 65 -41.59 -21.81 34.10
C ALA A 65 -42.40 -20.84 34.99
N ILE A 66 -42.25 -19.53 34.75
CA ILE A 66 -42.94 -18.47 35.51
C ILE A 66 -44.46 -18.53 35.29
N ARG A 67 -44.93 -18.78 34.06
CA ARG A 67 -46.37 -18.98 33.79
C ARG A 67 -46.94 -20.26 34.40
N MET A 68 -46.10 -21.27 34.69
CA MET A 68 -46.49 -22.49 35.39
C MET A 68 -46.48 -22.32 36.92
N GLU A 69 -45.62 -21.45 37.45
CA GLU A 69 -45.56 -21.05 38.85
C GLU A 69 -46.69 -20.07 39.24
N TRP A 70 -47.05 -19.14 38.35
CA TRP A 70 -48.06 -18.08 38.60
C TRP A 70 -49.40 -18.56 39.18
N PRO A 71 -50.02 -19.67 38.73
CA PRO A 71 -51.26 -20.20 39.30
C PRO A 71 -51.03 -21.12 40.51
N SER A 72 -49.77 -21.44 40.81
CA SER A 72 -49.34 -22.44 41.78
C SER A 72 -48.84 -21.80 43.09
N SER A 73 -49.27 -20.57 43.39
CA SER A 73 -48.74 -19.76 44.48
C SER A 73 -48.67 -20.54 45.80
N LEU A 74 -47.44 -20.70 46.30
CA LEU A 74 -47.17 -21.01 47.70
C LEU A 74 -47.79 -19.88 48.52
N ALA A 75 -48.97 -20.18 49.07
CA ALA A 75 -49.91 -19.16 49.47
C ALA A 75 -49.76 -18.78 50.95
N SER A 76 -49.17 -17.62 51.21
CA SER A 76 -49.81 -16.66 52.12
C SER A 76 -49.38 -15.23 51.81
N ILE A 77 -50.33 -14.40 51.36
CA ILE A 77 -50.16 -12.95 51.30
C ILE A 77 -50.51 -12.42 52.70
N ASN A 78 -49.50 -11.97 53.44
CA ASN A 78 -49.67 -11.26 54.72
C ASN A 78 -48.69 -10.08 54.84
N SER A 79 -48.60 -9.28 53.76
CA SER A 79 -47.96 -7.96 53.78
C SER A 79 -49.04 -6.86 53.73
N PRO A 80 -49.11 -5.88 54.67
CA PRO A 80 -50.30 -5.04 54.85
C PRO A 80 -50.53 -3.95 53.81
N HIS A 81 -49.80 -3.94 52.69
CA HIS A 81 -49.67 -2.77 51.80
C HIS A 81 -50.44 -2.83 50.48
N ILE A 82 -51.41 -3.73 50.31
CA ILE A 82 -52.20 -3.83 49.07
C ILE A 82 -53.70 -3.84 49.35
N VAL A 83 -54.28 -2.64 49.51
CA VAL A 83 -55.72 -2.38 49.36
C VAL A 83 -55.94 -1.08 48.59
N ASN A 84 -55.91 -1.14 47.26
CA ASN A 84 -56.84 -0.35 46.43
C ASN A 84 -56.91 -0.86 44.98
N VAL A 85 -58.08 -0.74 44.35
CA VAL A 85 -58.40 -1.41 43.06
C VAL A 85 -58.28 -0.45 41.86
N GLU A 86 -57.21 0.35 41.82
CA GLU A 86 -56.92 1.26 40.70
C GLU A 86 -55.49 1.10 40.12
N THR A 87 -54.69 0.16 40.62
CA THR A 87 -53.27 0.02 40.24
C THR A 87 -52.96 -1.26 39.45
N LEU A 88 -53.38 -1.29 38.18
CA LEU A 88 -52.90 -2.25 37.18
C LEU A 88 -51.36 -2.27 37.04
N GLY A 89 -50.67 -1.21 37.48
CA GLY A 89 -49.21 -1.12 37.52
C GLY A 89 -48.51 -1.95 38.61
N VAL A 90 -49.21 -2.46 39.64
CA VAL A 90 -48.56 -3.19 40.75
C VAL A 90 -48.51 -4.72 40.53
N VAL A 91 -49.37 -5.26 39.65
CA VAL A 91 -49.35 -6.69 39.27
C VAL A 91 -48.04 -7.07 38.54
N GLY A 92 -47.36 -6.10 37.93
CA GLY A 92 -46.03 -6.30 37.35
C GLY A 92 -44.90 -6.47 38.39
N GLY A 93 -45.10 -6.07 39.64
CA GLY A 93 -44.06 -6.04 40.67
C GLY A 93 -43.65 -7.43 41.16
N SER A 94 -44.61 -8.23 41.62
CA SER A 94 -44.33 -9.61 42.06
C SER A 94 -43.84 -10.47 40.89
N GLY A 95 -44.48 -10.36 39.72
CA GLY A 95 -44.03 -11.02 38.49
C GLY A 95 -42.58 -10.68 38.13
N GLY A 96 -42.20 -9.40 38.22
CA GLY A 96 -40.82 -8.94 37.97
C GLY A 96 -39.79 -9.51 38.95
N ILE A 97 -40.15 -9.73 40.21
CA ILE A 97 -39.24 -10.29 41.23
C ILE A 97 -38.96 -11.78 40.99
N TYR A 98 -39.99 -12.59 40.69
CA TYR A 98 -39.80 -13.99 40.30
C TYR A 98 -39.03 -14.10 38.98
N PHE A 99 -39.34 -13.20 38.03
CA PHE A 99 -38.63 -13.09 36.75
C PHE A 99 -37.14 -12.82 36.97
N ASP A 100 -36.75 -11.74 37.65
CA ASP A 100 -35.34 -11.38 37.87
C ASP A 100 -34.53 -12.47 38.62
N ARG A 101 -35.16 -13.23 39.54
CA ARG A 101 -34.52 -14.34 40.26
C ARG A 101 -34.27 -15.56 39.38
N LEU A 102 -35.28 -15.97 38.63
CA LEU A 102 -35.19 -17.12 37.72
C LEU A 102 -34.26 -16.77 36.55
N GLN A 103 -34.31 -15.52 36.08
CA GLN A 103 -33.35 -14.94 35.14
C GLN A 103 -31.94 -14.88 35.69
N SER A 104 -31.70 -14.41 36.91
CA SER A 104 -30.36 -14.38 37.51
C SER A 104 -29.74 -15.78 37.57
N SER A 105 -30.54 -16.77 37.97
CA SER A 105 -30.14 -18.19 38.02
C SER A 105 -29.80 -18.77 36.64
N CYS A 106 -30.51 -18.38 35.58
CA CYS A 106 -30.30 -18.90 34.22
C CYS A 106 -29.23 -18.11 33.44
N PHE A 107 -29.22 -16.79 33.55
CA PHE A 107 -28.32 -15.87 32.82
C PHE A 107 -27.03 -15.55 33.55
N GLY A 108 -26.79 -16.18 34.70
CA GLY A 108 -25.53 -16.05 35.43
C GLY A 108 -25.36 -14.67 36.07
N ARG A 109 -26.41 -14.07 36.63
CA ARG A 109 -26.25 -12.93 37.55
C ARG A 109 -26.33 -13.44 39.00
N PRO A 110 -25.61 -12.84 39.96
CA PRO A 110 -25.72 -13.24 41.37
C PRO A 110 -27.15 -13.05 41.88
N ILE A 111 -27.70 -14.07 42.51
CA ILE A 111 -29.09 -14.04 43.01
C ILE A 111 -29.19 -13.00 44.12
N ALA A 112 -30.12 -12.05 43.98
CA ALA A 112 -30.43 -11.06 45.00
C ALA A 112 -31.28 -11.67 46.12
N ILE A 113 -30.64 -12.39 47.06
CA ILE A 113 -31.29 -13.01 48.21
C ILE A 113 -31.53 -11.97 49.31
N GLN A 114 -32.76 -11.46 49.44
CA GLN A 114 -33.21 -10.78 50.66
C GLN A 114 -33.99 -11.76 51.54
N ILE A 115 -33.66 -11.86 52.83
CA ILE A 115 -34.33 -12.81 53.75
C ILE A 115 -35.82 -12.48 53.93
N GLY A 116 -36.22 -11.20 53.84
CA GLY A 116 -37.62 -10.80 53.96
C GLY A 116 -38.54 -11.27 52.82
N ASP A 117 -37.97 -11.76 51.72
CA ASP A 117 -38.71 -12.28 50.56
C ASP A 117 -38.85 -13.81 50.58
N PHE A 118 -38.53 -14.45 51.72
CA PHE A 118 -38.68 -15.89 51.94
C PHE A 118 -39.38 -16.13 53.28
N ASP A 119 -40.37 -17.02 53.26
CA ASP A 119 -41.09 -17.54 54.43
C ASP A 119 -40.35 -18.73 55.09
N VAL A 120 -39.27 -19.21 54.47
CA VAL A 120 -38.42 -20.31 54.95
C VAL A 120 -37.13 -19.80 55.61
N ALA A 121 -36.65 -20.53 56.62
CA ALA A 121 -35.38 -20.24 57.27
C ALA A 121 -34.18 -20.42 56.31
N PRO A 122 -33.07 -19.69 56.49
CA PRO A 122 -31.83 -19.94 55.75
C PRO A 122 -31.33 -21.38 55.95
N PRO A 123 -30.76 -22.03 54.92
CA PRO A 123 -30.43 -23.45 54.96
C PRO A 123 -29.41 -23.77 56.06
N ALA A 124 -29.72 -24.81 56.84
CA ALA A 124 -28.90 -25.40 57.88
C ALA A 124 -28.47 -26.82 57.48
N LEU A 125 -27.50 -27.39 58.19
CA LEU A 125 -27.02 -28.76 57.90
C LEU A 125 -28.08 -29.84 58.14
N SER A 126 -29.13 -29.54 58.91
CA SER A 126 -30.31 -30.39 59.09
C SER A 126 -31.12 -30.62 57.81
N ASP A 127 -30.99 -29.73 56.83
CA ASP A 127 -31.85 -29.70 55.65
C ASP A 127 -31.29 -30.56 54.50
N PHE A 128 -30.13 -31.17 54.73
CA PHE A 128 -29.43 -32.05 53.80
C PHE A 128 -29.44 -33.47 54.34
N SER A 129 -29.62 -34.45 53.45
CA SER A 129 -29.58 -35.87 53.81
C SER A 129 -28.23 -36.30 54.40
N GLU A 130 -27.14 -35.60 54.05
CA GLU A 130 -25.81 -35.81 54.60
C GLU A 130 -25.07 -34.46 54.75
N PRO A 131 -24.29 -34.24 55.84
CA PRO A 131 -23.53 -33.01 56.08
C PRO A 131 -22.23 -32.95 55.25
N SER A 132 -22.36 -33.13 53.93
CA SER A 132 -21.26 -33.20 52.97
C SER A 132 -20.52 -31.87 52.80
N LEU A 133 -19.32 -31.91 52.21
CA LEU A 133 -18.58 -30.70 51.81
C LEU A 133 -19.42 -29.79 50.90
N GLN A 134 -20.21 -30.39 50.00
CA GLN A 134 -21.11 -29.67 49.09
C GLN A 134 -22.25 -28.97 49.85
N ALA A 135 -22.85 -29.62 50.85
CA ALA A 135 -23.85 -29.00 51.71
C ALA A 135 -23.28 -27.80 52.50
N LYS A 136 -22.10 -27.97 53.11
CA LYS A 136 -21.40 -26.88 53.82
C LYS A 136 -21.05 -25.72 52.89
N ALA A 137 -20.50 -26.01 51.71
CA ALA A 137 -20.18 -24.99 50.70
C ALA A 137 -21.43 -24.26 50.18
N PHE A 138 -22.57 -24.97 50.01
CA PHE A 138 -23.84 -24.36 49.60
C PHE A 138 -24.38 -23.38 50.65
N ILE A 139 -24.36 -23.75 51.94
CA ILE A 139 -24.77 -22.86 53.04
C ILE A 139 -23.92 -21.58 53.05
N GLU A 140 -22.60 -21.69 52.84
CA GLU A 140 -21.71 -20.53 52.75
C GLU A 140 -21.92 -19.71 51.46
N HIS A 141 -22.21 -20.35 50.32
CA HIS A 141 -22.63 -19.66 49.10
C HIS A 141 -23.89 -18.81 49.34
N VAL A 142 -24.91 -19.33 50.03
CA VAL A 142 -26.15 -18.57 50.32
C VAL A 142 -25.86 -17.35 51.19
N LYS A 143 -25.02 -17.49 52.23
CA LYS A 143 -24.59 -16.36 53.08
C LYS A 143 -23.87 -15.28 52.26
N LEU A 144 -22.99 -15.69 51.35
CA LEU A 144 -22.23 -14.79 50.49
C LEU A 144 -23.11 -14.12 49.41
N TYR A 145 -24.04 -14.86 48.79
CA TYR A 145 -24.99 -14.31 47.82
C TYR A 145 -25.97 -13.29 48.45
N LYS A 146 -26.30 -13.41 49.75
CA LYS A 146 -27.02 -12.33 50.46
C LYS A 146 -26.22 -11.02 50.42
N THR A 147 -24.91 -11.06 50.64
CA THR A 147 -24.03 -9.89 50.57
C THR A 147 -23.90 -9.37 49.13
N ILE A 148 -23.65 -10.25 48.15
CA ILE A 148 -23.54 -9.87 46.74
C ILE A 148 -24.87 -9.27 46.23
N GLY A 149 -26.00 -9.87 46.61
CA GLY A 149 -27.34 -9.41 46.27
C GLY A 149 -27.63 -8.00 46.75
N ARG A 150 -27.29 -7.68 48.01
CA ARG A 150 -27.43 -6.31 48.55
C ARG A 150 -26.56 -5.31 47.78
N VAL A 151 -25.34 -5.68 47.39
CA VAL A 151 -24.46 -4.84 46.56
C VAL A 151 -25.05 -4.62 45.16
N SER A 152 -25.57 -5.68 44.52
CA SER A 152 -26.14 -5.63 43.17
C SER A 152 -27.42 -4.79 43.09
N GLN A 153 -28.25 -4.81 44.15
CA GLN A 153 -29.46 -3.98 44.19
C GLN A 153 -29.10 -2.48 44.26
N LEU A 154 -28.12 -2.10 45.07
CA LEU A 154 -27.67 -0.72 45.18
C LEU A 154 -27.14 -0.19 43.83
N LEU A 155 -26.32 -1.00 43.14
CA LEU A 155 -25.87 -0.72 41.77
C LEU A 155 -27.03 -0.47 40.80
N ASN A 156 -28.08 -1.31 40.82
CA ASN A 156 -29.23 -1.17 39.93
C ASN A 156 -30.11 0.05 40.25
N THR A 157 -30.16 0.50 41.51
CA THR A 157 -30.93 1.68 41.91
C THR A 157 -30.24 3.02 41.62
N GLY A 158 -28.97 3.01 41.18
CA GLY A 158 -28.19 4.23 40.94
C GLY A 158 -27.81 5.00 42.21
N ALA A 159 -28.20 4.52 43.40
CA ALA A 159 -27.88 5.15 44.68
C ALA A 159 -26.40 4.93 45.03
N SER A 160 -25.70 6.00 45.40
CA SER A 160 -24.34 5.90 45.93
C SER A 160 -24.37 5.25 47.32
N LEU A 161 -23.48 4.29 47.55
CA LEU A 161 -23.27 3.70 48.87
C LEU A 161 -22.78 4.77 49.85
N ASN A 162 -23.54 5.02 50.91
CA ASN A 162 -23.05 5.82 52.04
C ASN A 162 -21.87 5.12 52.74
N SER A 163 -21.10 5.88 53.53
CA SER A 163 -19.90 5.41 54.24
C SER A 163 -20.16 4.21 55.14
N ASP A 164 -21.35 4.15 55.73
CA ASP A 164 -21.66 3.29 56.86
C ASP A 164 -22.14 1.91 56.38
N GLU A 165 -23.03 1.87 55.38
CA GLU A 165 -23.40 0.64 54.66
C GLU A 165 -22.20 0.03 53.92
N SER A 166 -21.35 0.87 53.32
CA SER A 166 -20.09 0.44 52.71
C SER A 166 -19.17 -0.24 53.72
N SER A 167 -19.06 0.32 54.92
CA SER A 167 -18.26 -0.23 56.02
C SER A 167 -18.86 -1.52 56.60
N ALA A 168 -20.19 -1.59 56.73
CA ALA A 168 -20.89 -2.80 57.17
C ALA A 168 -20.75 -3.97 56.19
N LEU A 169 -20.82 -3.71 54.88
CA LEU A 169 -20.63 -4.73 53.83
C LEU A 169 -19.17 -5.22 53.76
N LYS A 170 -18.18 -4.31 53.88
CA LYS A 170 -16.76 -4.67 54.03
C LYS A 170 -16.53 -5.52 55.28
N GLY A 171 -17.09 -5.12 56.41
CA GLY A 171 -17.05 -5.87 57.66
C GLY A 171 -17.64 -7.27 57.53
N SER A 172 -18.75 -7.41 56.80
CA SER A 172 -19.40 -8.69 56.53
C SER A 172 -18.53 -9.64 55.72
N LEU A 173 -17.89 -9.18 54.63
CA LEU A 173 -16.96 -10.00 53.83
C LEU A 173 -15.71 -10.41 54.64
N CYS A 174 -15.13 -9.48 55.39
CA CYS A 174 -13.99 -9.75 56.27
C CYS A 174 -14.34 -10.73 57.41
N GLN A 175 -15.57 -10.66 57.95
CA GLN A 175 -16.04 -11.59 58.97
C GLN A 175 -16.36 -12.97 58.38
N TRP A 176 -16.90 -13.02 57.16
CA TRP A 176 -17.20 -14.27 56.46
C TRP A 176 -15.94 -15.11 56.24
N ILE A 177 -14.89 -14.54 55.62
CA ILE A 177 -13.64 -15.29 55.36
C ILE A 177 -12.94 -15.73 56.66
N ARG A 178 -13.02 -14.93 57.73
CA ARG A 178 -12.47 -15.26 59.06
C ARG A 178 -13.25 -16.34 59.82
N ARG A 179 -14.51 -16.58 59.45
CA ARG A 179 -15.38 -17.60 60.06
C ARG A 179 -15.60 -18.82 59.16
N LEU A 180 -14.93 -18.87 58.01
CA LEU A 180 -15.02 -19.97 57.08
C LEU A 180 -14.46 -21.25 57.73
N PRO A 181 -15.17 -22.39 57.69
CA PRO A 181 -14.66 -23.67 58.20
C PRO A 181 -13.30 -24.03 57.58
N PRO A 182 -12.32 -24.57 58.34
CA PRO A 182 -10.97 -24.84 57.82
C PRO A 182 -10.96 -25.73 56.57
N GLU A 183 -11.85 -26.72 56.51
CA GLU A 183 -12.05 -27.63 55.38
C GLU A 183 -12.56 -26.97 54.09
N LEU A 184 -13.12 -25.75 54.20
CA LEU A 184 -13.59 -24.90 53.11
C LEU A 184 -12.60 -23.77 52.77
N SER A 185 -11.46 -23.64 53.44
CA SER A 185 -10.45 -22.62 53.14
C SER A 185 -9.51 -23.02 51.99
N LEU A 186 -9.00 -22.05 51.23
CA LEU A 186 -7.95 -22.29 50.22
C LEU A 186 -6.59 -22.65 50.84
N TYR A 187 -6.34 -22.18 52.06
CA TYR A 187 -5.08 -22.35 52.79
C TYR A 187 -5.37 -22.89 54.19
N ASP A 188 -4.45 -23.67 54.76
CA ASP A 188 -4.54 -24.11 56.16
C ASP A 188 -4.06 -23.02 57.14
N ALA A 189 -4.09 -23.33 58.44
CA ALA A 189 -3.68 -22.39 59.49
C ALA A 189 -2.17 -22.06 59.48
N THR A 190 -1.35 -22.79 58.71
CA THR A 190 0.08 -22.54 58.52
C THR A 190 0.37 -21.70 57.26
N GLY A 191 -0.65 -21.44 56.44
CA GLY A 191 -0.52 -20.73 55.16
C GLY A 191 -0.19 -21.65 53.98
N LEU A 192 -0.18 -22.97 54.15
CA LEU A 192 0.02 -23.91 53.05
C LEU A 192 -1.27 -24.08 52.23
N ARG A 193 -1.12 -24.18 50.90
CA ARG A 193 -2.22 -24.37 49.95
C ARG A 193 -2.86 -25.74 50.18
N GLN A 194 -4.15 -25.77 50.51
CA GLN A 194 -4.89 -27.03 50.64
C GLN A 194 -5.13 -27.69 49.27
N PRO A 195 -5.31 -29.03 49.21
CA PRO A 195 -5.63 -29.73 47.97
C PRO A 195 -6.88 -29.17 47.28
N TYR A 196 -6.87 -29.13 45.95
CA TYR A 196 -7.98 -28.66 45.13
C TYR A 196 -9.28 -29.41 45.45
N LYS A 197 -10.33 -28.63 45.73
CA LYS A 197 -11.71 -29.10 45.87
C LYS A 197 -12.59 -28.13 45.08
N LYS A 198 -13.34 -28.64 44.13
CA LYS A 198 -14.13 -27.83 43.18
C LYS A 198 -15.11 -26.89 43.90
N GLU A 199 -15.75 -27.39 44.96
CA GLU A 199 -16.72 -26.66 45.79
C GLU A 199 -16.05 -25.48 46.50
N VAL A 200 -14.82 -25.67 46.97
CA VAL A 200 -14.03 -24.63 47.65
C VAL A 200 -13.55 -23.56 46.66
N THR A 201 -13.14 -23.98 45.47
CA THR A 201 -12.75 -23.07 44.37
C THR A 201 -13.94 -22.23 43.92
N GLY A 202 -15.12 -22.83 43.70
CA GLY A 202 -16.36 -22.12 43.37
C GLY A 202 -16.77 -21.09 44.43
N LEU A 203 -16.63 -21.43 45.71
CA LEU A 203 -16.93 -20.55 46.82
C LEU A 203 -16.00 -19.32 46.87
N HIS A 204 -14.71 -19.50 46.60
CA HIS A 204 -13.74 -18.39 46.57
C HIS A 204 -13.86 -17.52 45.32
N LEU A 205 -14.21 -18.09 44.16
CA LEU A 205 -14.54 -17.32 42.95
C LEU A 205 -15.71 -16.35 43.22
N ALA A 206 -16.76 -16.83 43.90
CA ALA A 206 -17.85 -15.96 44.35
C ALA A 206 -17.39 -14.89 45.36
N TYR A 207 -16.46 -15.20 46.26
CA TYR A 207 -15.95 -14.26 47.27
C TYR A 207 -15.14 -13.11 46.65
N PHE A 208 -14.21 -13.43 45.73
CA PHE A 208 -13.47 -12.40 45.00
C PHE A 208 -14.38 -11.56 44.08
N THR A 209 -15.40 -12.19 43.49
CA THR A 209 -16.45 -11.48 42.74
C THR A 209 -17.19 -10.48 43.65
N ALA A 210 -17.53 -10.86 44.89
CA ALA A 210 -18.18 -9.97 45.87
C ALA A 210 -17.31 -8.74 46.20
N ILE A 211 -15.99 -8.95 46.34
CA ILE A 211 -15.02 -7.86 46.57
C ILE A 211 -15.01 -6.87 45.40
N ILE A 212 -14.94 -7.36 44.15
CA ILE A 212 -14.88 -6.51 42.96
C ILE A 212 -16.18 -5.70 42.82
N LEU A 213 -17.35 -6.35 42.97
CA LEU A 213 -18.65 -5.69 42.89
C LEU A 213 -18.83 -4.62 43.98
N LEU A 214 -18.38 -4.88 45.22
CA LEU A 214 -18.42 -3.90 46.31
C LEU A 214 -17.53 -2.70 46.02
N GLN A 215 -16.31 -2.91 45.50
CA GLN A 215 -15.43 -1.81 45.08
C GLN A 215 -16.06 -0.98 43.96
N ALA A 216 -16.70 -1.62 42.97
CA ALA A 216 -17.42 -0.94 41.91
C ALA A 216 -18.58 -0.08 42.44
N ALA A 217 -19.43 -0.65 43.31
CA ALA A 217 -20.56 0.05 43.91
C ALA A 217 -20.14 1.26 44.76
N THR A 218 -19.00 1.21 45.45
CA THR A 218 -18.50 2.33 46.27
C THR A 218 -17.87 3.48 45.47
N ARG A 219 -17.56 3.28 44.18
CA ARG A 219 -16.87 4.28 43.34
C ARG A 219 -17.78 4.91 42.28
N GLY A 220 -19.00 4.41 42.12
CA GLY A 220 -19.89 4.77 41.01
C GLY A 220 -19.47 4.09 39.70
N TYR A 221 -20.46 3.72 38.89
CA TYR A 221 -20.22 3.16 37.56
C TYR A 221 -20.32 4.27 36.52
N ASN A 222 -19.17 4.80 36.10
CA ASN A 222 -19.09 5.81 35.04
C ASN A 222 -18.04 5.42 33.99
N SER A 223 -17.97 6.19 32.90
CA SER A 223 -17.01 6.03 31.81
C SER A 223 -15.53 6.11 32.21
N GLN A 224 -15.23 6.47 33.46
CA GLN A 224 -13.89 6.73 34.01
C GLN A 224 -13.52 5.78 35.16
N TRP A 225 -14.18 4.62 35.29
CA TRP A 225 -13.97 3.71 36.43
C TRP A 225 -12.50 3.29 36.58
N ARG A 226 -11.88 3.64 37.72
CA ARG A 226 -10.47 3.31 38.03
C ARG A 226 -10.38 2.08 38.92
N ALA A 227 -9.73 1.03 38.43
CA ALA A 227 -9.50 -0.21 39.16
C ALA A 227 -8.79 0.05 40.51
N SER A 228 -9.30 -0.54 41.59
CA SER A 228 -8.63 -0.49 42.89
C SER A 228 -7.56 -1.60 42.99
N PRO A 229 -6.47 -1.41 43.76
CA PRO A 229 -5.50 -2.49 44.01
C PRO A 229 -6.15 -3.76 44.57
N ILE A 230 -7.19 -3.60 45.40
CA ILE A 230 -7.97 -4.71 45.98
C ILE A 230 -8.76 -5.46 44.89
N SER A 231 -9.35 -4.73 43.93
CA SER A 231 -10.06 -5.31 42.78
C SER A 231 -9.10 -6.08 41.86
N LEU A 232 -7.87 -5.60 41.71
CA LEU A 232 -6.85 -6.24 40.87
C LEU A 232 -6.32 -7.52 41.50
N LEU A 233 -6.00 -7.49 42.80
CA LEU A 233 -5.63 -8.70 43.54
C LEU A 233 -6.77 -9.74 43.52
N ALA A 234 -8.02 -9.32 43.70
CA ALA A 234 -9.17 -10.21 43.57
C ALA A 234 -9.32 -10.79 42.16
N SER A 235 -9.01 -10.02 41.11
CA SER A 235 -9.07 -10.47 39.71
C SER A 235 -7.98 -11.47 39.36
N SER A 236 -6.75 -11.22 39.80
CA SER A 236 -5.62 -12.16 39.69
C SER A 236 -5.93 -13.47 40.42
N CYS A 237 -6.49 -13.41 41.64
CA CYS A 237 -6.97 -14.60 42.35
C CYS A 237 -8.05 -15.37 41.57
N ILE A 238 -8.99 -14.69 40.90
CA ILE A 238 -10.00 -15.34 40.05
C ILE A 238 -9.33 -16.02 38.85
N ALA A 239 -8.38 -15.35 38.18
CA ALA A 239 -7.65 -15.91 37.04
C ALA A 239 -6.87 -17.17 37.45
N ARG A 240 -6.08 -17.12 38.52
CA ARG A 240 -5.29 -18.27 39.01
C ARG A 240 -6.15 -19.45 39.49
N LEU A 241 -7.34 -19.19 40.05
CA LEU A 241 -8.31 -20.26 40.37
C LEU A 241 -8.92 -20.90 39.11
N TYR A 242 -9.10 -20.14 38.02
CA TYR A 242 -9.52 -20.68 36.74
C TYR A 242 -8.40 -21.39 35.99
N GLU A 243 -7.16 -20.92 36.09
CA GLU A 243 -5.96 -21.63 35.60
C GLU A 243 -5.84 -23.02 36.23
N GLU A 244 -5.94 -23.13 37.57
CA GLU A 244 -5.95 -24.43 38.25
C GLU A 244 -7.14 -25.31 37.80
N THR A 245 -8.27 -24.72 37.44
CA THR A 245 -9.45 -25.45 36.93
C THR A 245 -9.28 -25.88 35.47
N GLN A 246 -8.57 -25.11 34.64
CA GLN A 246 -8.21 -25.46 33.25
C GLN A 246 -7.18 -26.59 33.20
N LEU A 247 -6.12 -26.49 34.00
CA LEU A 247 -5.06 -27.52 34.12
C LEU A 247 -5.57 -28.88 34.61
N ARG A 248 -6.78 -28.91 35.20
CA ARG A 248 -7.49 -30.12 35.65
C ARG A 248 -8.61 -30.58 34.69
N GLU A 249 -8.80 -29.88 33.58
CA GLU A 249 -9.91 -30.07 32.61
C GLU A 249 -11.34 -29.92 33.23
N ASP A 250 -11.44 -29.38 34.45
CA ASP A 250 -12.67 -29.30 35.23
C ASP A 250 -13.67 -28.23 34.71
N VAL A 251 -13.26 -27.44 33.70
CA VAL A 251 -14.10 -26.47 32.97
C VAL A 251 -15.37 -27.14 32.42
N CYS A 252 -15.31 -28.42 32.05
CA CYS A 252 -16.46 -29.21 31.57
C CYS A 252 -17.52 -29.49 32.66
N PHE A 253 -17.22 -29.26 33.94
CA PHE A 253 -18.14 -29.36 35.07
C PHE A 253 -18.61 -28.01 35.62
N LEU A 254 -18.14 -26.89 35.06
CA LEU A 254 -18.64 -25.55 35.38
C LEU A 254 -20.03 -25.32 34.78
N ILE A 255 -20.83 -24.52 35.49
CA ILE A 255 -22.17 -24.07 35.10
C ILE A 255 -22.16 -22.60 34.67
N HIS A 256 -23.25 -22.12 34.06
CA HIS A 256 -23.29 -20.83 33.37
C HIS A 256 -22.83 -19.61 34.22
N ILE A 257 -23.12 -19.55 35.52
CA ILE A 257 -22.69 -18.45 36.43
C ILE A 257 -21.17 -18.19 36.42
N HIS A 258 -20.34 -19.17 36.02
CA HIS A 258 -18.90 -18.97 35.91
C HIS A 258 -18.50 -17.97 34.81
N SER A 259 -19.30 -17.81 33.75
CA SER A 259 -19.05 -16.80 32.72
C SER A 259 -19.07 -15.38 33.31
N PHE A 260 -19.99 -15.11 34.23
CA PHE A 260 -20.08 -13.85 34.94
C PHE A 260 -18.92 -13.63 35.91
N TYR A 261 -18.44 -14.65 36.62
CA TYR A 261 -17.23 -14.53 37.44
C TYR A 261 -15.99 -14.20 36.59
N CYS A 262 -15.86 -14.81 35.40
CA CYS A 262 -14.81 -14.45 34.46
C CYS A 262 -14.94 -13.00 33.98
N MET A 263 -16.16 -12.55 33.64
CA MET A 263 -16.42 -11.16 33.24
C MET A 263 -16.09 -10.16 34.37
N VAL A 264 -16.52 -10.43 35.60
CA VAL A 264 -16.23 -9.58 36.77
C VAL A 264 -14.74 -9.56 37.10
N GLY A 265 -14.02 -10.68 36.94
CA GLY A 265 -12.56 -10.72 37.06
C GLY A 265 -11.83 -10.01 35.90
N ALA A 266 -12.40 -10.04 34.69
CA ALA A 266 -11.80 -9.38 33.53
C ALA A 266 -11.93 -7.85 33.61
N ILE A 267 -13.04 -7.30 34.10
CA ILE A 267 -13.28 -5.85 34.15
C ILE A 267 -12.12 -5.08 34.82
N PRO A 268 -11.65 -5.42 36.04
CA PRO A 268 -10.51 -4.71 36.64
C PRO A 268 -9.23 -4.82 35.81
N LEU A 269 -8.94 -5.99 35.23
CA LEU A 269 -7.78 -6.19 34.35
C LEU A 269 -7.89 -5.40 33.04
N LEU A 270 -9.10 -5.24 32.48
CA LEU A 270 -9.37 -4.44 31.28
C LEU A 270 -9.26 -2.92 31.53
N TYR A 271 -9.66 -2.44 32.71
CA TYR A 271 -9.52 -1.02 33.08
C TYR A 271 -8.13 -0.66 33.63
N TRP A 272 -7.30 -1.63 34.00
CA TRP A 272 -5.98 -1.36 34.57
C TRP A 272 -4.91 -1.05 33.51
N ARG A 273 -4.03 -0.11 33.86
CA ARG A 273 -2.86 0.32 33.08
C ARG A 273 -1.60 0.15 33.92
N THR A 274 -0.52 -0.33 33.31
CA THR A 274 0.81 -0.46 33.92
C THR A 274 1.87 -0.08 32.90
N ARG A 275 2.92 0.63 33.31
CA ARG A 275 4.11 0.92 32.48
C ARG A 275 5.19 -0.17 32.58
N SER A 276 4.94 -1.22 33.38
CA SER A 276 5.89 -2.31 33.61
C SER A 276 5.53 -3.49 32.71
N HIS A 277 6.42 -3.83 31.77
CA HIS A 277 6.23 -4.93 30.82
C HIS A 277 5.89 -6.25 31.50
N THR A 278 6.59 -6.62 32.59
CA THR A 278 6.30 -7.87 33.33
C THR A 278 4.91 -7.90 33.94
N LYS A 279 4.40 -6.76 34.42
CA LYS A 279 3.02 -6.63 34.92
C LYS A 279 1.99 -6.64 33.80
N GLU A 280 2.33 -6.09 32.63
CA GLU A 280 1.46 -6.12 31.45
C GLU A 280 1.34 -7.54 30.87
N SER A 281 2.46 -8.27 30.75
CA SER A 281 2.46 -9.69 30.37
C SER A 281 1.57 -10.52 31.32
N CYS A 282 1.73 -10.34 32.63
CA CYS A 282 0.88 -11.02 33.63
C CYS A 282 -0.61 -10.65 33.49
N ARG A 283 -0.93 -9.37 33.21
CA ARG A 283 -2.31 -8.90 32.97
C ARG A 283 -2.94 -9.56 31.75
N LEU A 284 -2.17 -9.71 30.67
CA LEU A 284 -2.61 -10.34 29.42
C LEU A 284 -2.76 -11.86 29.56
N GLU A 285 -1.85 -12.52 30.28
CA GLU A 285 -1.95 -13.94 30.65
C GLU A 285 -3.23 -14.22 31.45
N GLU A 286 -3.48 -13.43 32.50
CA GLU A 286 -4.69 -13.54 33.34
C GLU A 286 -5.97 -13.28 32.54
N LEU A 287 -5.99 -12.29 31.65
CA LEU A 287 -7.11 -12.06 30.72
C LEU A 287 -7.32 -13.23 29.75
N GLY A 288 -6.24 -13.83 29.24
CA GLY A 288 -6.28 -15.00 28.37
C GLY A 288 -6.92 -16.22 29.06
N ILE A 289 -6.53 -16.48 30.31
CA ILE A 289 -7.12 -17.54 31.14
C ILE A 289 -8.64 -17.31 31.31
N LEU A 290 -9.06 -16.09 31.64
CA LEU A 290 -10.48 -15.77 31.79
C LEU A 290 -11.24 -15.91 30.46
N ARG A 291 -10.70 -15.41 29.35
CA ARG A 291 -11.31 -15.51 28.02
C ARG A 291 -11.48 -16.97 27.58
N SER A 292 -10.42 -17.78 27.68
CA SER A 292 -10.47 -19.22 27.32
C SER A 292 -11.49 -20.00 28.16
N THR A 293 -11.66 -19.65 29.44
CA THR A 293 -12.71 -20.25 30.29
C THR A 293 -14.11 -19.93 29.75
N VAL A 294 -14.38 -18.68 29.37
CA VAL A 294 -15.68 -18.27 28.80
C VAL A 294 -15.90 -18.87 27.42
N GLU A 295 -14.86 -18.98 26.60
CA GLU A 295 -14.91 -19.63 25.28
C GLU A 295 -15.31 -21.11 25.40
N GLN A 296 -14.66 -21.87 26.29
CA GLN A 296 -14.99 -23.26 26.61
C GLN A 296 -16.38 -23.42 27.26
N LEU A 297 -16.93 -22.37 27.89
CA LEU A 297 -18.32 -22.33 28.35
C LEU A 297 -19.29 -22.01 27.21
N SER A 298 -18.91 -21.16 26.25
CA SER A 298 -19.77 -20.73 25.13
C SER A 298 -20.20 -21.90 24.23
N THR A 299 -19.35 -22.93 24.11
CA THR A 299 -19.67 -24.20 23.42
C THR A 299 -20.88 -24.95 24.00
N ARG A 300 -21.24 -24.71 25.26
CA ARG A 300 -22.31 -25.41 26.01
C ARG A 300 -23.44 -24.50 26.46
N PHE A 301 -23.19 -23.20 26.56
CA PHE A 301 -24.11 -22.22 27.12
C PHE A 301 -24.18 -20.99 26.21
N GLY A 302 -25.28 -20.80 25.48
CA GLY A 302 -25.43 -19.64 24.58
C GLY A 302 -25.26 -18.29 25.28
N GLY A 303 -25.63 -18.19 26.57
CA GLY A 303 -25.38 -17.01 27.39
C GLY A 303 -23.90 -16.66 27.58
N ALA A 304 -23.01 -17.66 27.67
CA ALA A 304 -21.57 -17.43 27.79
C ALA A 304 -20.99 -16.88 26.49
N GLY A 305 -21.57 -17.20 25.33
CA GLY A 305 -21.25 -16.54 24.05
C GLY A 305 -21.64 -15.04 24.03
N THR A 306 -22.70 -14.64 24.73
CA THR A 306 -23.00 -13.22 24.93
C THR A 306 -22.00 -12.55 25.88
N VAL A 307 -21.60 -13.24 26.95
CA VAL A 307 -20.56 -12.71 27.86
C VAL A 307 -19.21 -12.54 27.15
N LEU A 308 -18.81 -13.50 26.32
CA LEU A 308 -17.58 -13.42 25.52
C LEU A 308 -17.59 -12.18 24.61
N ARG A 309 -18.67 -12.01 23.82
CA ARG A 309 -18.84 -10.81 22.97
C ARG A 309 -18.83 -9.50 23.75
N ASN A 310 -19.41 -9.47 24.94
CA ASN A 310 -19.41 -8.27 25.78
C ASN A 310 -18.00 -7.97 26.34
N MET A 311 -17.21 -9.00 26.67
CA MET A 311 -15.81 -8.83 27.08
C MET A 311 -14.97 -8.33 25.90
N GLU A 312 -15.12 -8.91 24.71
CA GLU A 312 -14.44 -8.48 23.48
C GLU A 312 -14.82 -7.06 23.07
N ALA A 313 -16.10 -6.70 23.15
CA ALA A 313 -16.58 -5.36 22.84
C ALA A 313 -16.06 -4.31 23.84
N LEU A 314 -16.09 -4.61 25.14
CA LEU A 314 -15.54 -3.74 26.18
C LEU A 314 -14.02 -3.61 26.06
N GLU A 315 -13.32 -4.69 25.70
CA GLU A 315 -11.88 -4.65 25.44
C GLU A 315 -11.55 -3.81 24.21
N THR A 316 -12.33 -3.94 23.13
CA THR A 316 -12.21 -3.10 21.92
C THR A 316 -12.49 -1.62 22.24
N GLU A 317 -13.57 -1.33 22.97
CA GLU A 317 -13.93 0.02 23.41
C GLU A 317 -12.84 0.61 24.32
N LEU A 318 -12.28 -0.18 25.25
CA LEU A 318 -11.21 0.28 26.12
C LEU A 318 -9.86 0.37 25.41
N GLN A 319 -9.60 -0.40 24.36
CA GLN A 319 -8.45 -0.21 23.47
C GLN A 319 -8.60 1.11 22.68
N GLN A 320 -9.77 1.36 22.10
CA GLN A 320 -10.10 2.64 21.45
C GLN A 320 -9.96 3.82 22.42
N ARG A 321 -10.50 3.72 23.64
CA ARG A 321 -10.33 4.73 24.69
C ARG A 321 -8.91 4.81 25.26
N ARG A 322 -8.07 3.77 25.13
CA ARG A 322 -6.64 3.82 25.45
C ARG A 322 -5.86 4.60 24.39
N SER A 323 -6.25 4.50 23.11
CA SER A 323 -5.75 5.38 22.05
C SER A 323 -6.32 6.81 22.11
N GLU A 324 -7.55 7.02 22.60
CA GLU A 324 -8.13 8.36 22.76
C GLU A 324 -7.60 9.09 24.00
N SER A 325 -7.50 8.42 25.15
CA SER A 325 -7.07 9.07 26.41
C SER A 325 -5.56 9.25 26.53
N SER A 326 -4.75 8.91 25.52
CA SER A 326 -3.36 9.33 25.49
C SER A 326 -3.24 10.85 25.30
N ILE A 327 -4.29 11.54 24.83
CA ILE A 327 -4.28 12.99 24.58
C ILE A 327 -3.98 13.81 25.87
N ASP A 328 -4.55 13.45 27.02
CA ASP A 328 -4.27 14.13 28.29
C ASP A 328 -2.87 13.77 28.85
N ASP A 329 -2.43 12.51 28.70
CA ASP A 329 -1.07 12.09 29.09
C ASP A 329 0.00 12.67 28.11
N MET A 330 -0.37 12.99 26.87
CA MET A 330 0.50 13.60 25.84
C MET A 330 0.85 15.05 26.16
N MET A 331 -0.05 15.81 26.81
CA MET A 331 0.28 17.14 27.33
C MET A 331 1.35 17.12 28.44
N GLN A 332 1.59 15.95 29.07
CA GLN A 332 2.72 15.71 29.98
C GLN A 332 3.88 14.94 29.32
N ALA A 333 3.70 14.48 28.08
CA ALA A 333 4.76 13.87 27.28
C ALA A 333 5.63 14.93 26.59
N GLU A 334 5.14 16.15 26.33
CA GLU A 334 5.96 17.25 25.78
C GLU A 334 7.23 17.52 26.61
N GLU A 335 7.21 17.35 27.94
CA GLU A 335 8.41 17.45 28.80
C GLU A 335 9.34 16.22 28.72
N ASN A 336 8.88 15.08 28.21
CA ASN A 336 9.60 13.80 28.19
C ASN A 336 9.99 13.31 26.77
N ILE A 337 9.52 13.99 25.71
CA ILE A 337 9.79 13.67 24.29
C ILE A 337 11.28 13.85 23.88
N ALA A 338 12.14 14.31 24.80
CA ALA A 338 13.59 14.42 24.60
C ALA A 338 14.37 13.09 24.56
N ALA A 339 13.72 11.93 24.70
CA ALA A 339 14.35 10.60 24.60
C ALA A 339 13.39 9.61 23.90
N GLY A 340 13.66 9.28 22.63
CA GLY A 340 12.72 8.56 21.76
C GLY A 340 12.90 7.04 21.66
N ASP A 341 11.95 6.40 20.98
CA ASP A 341 12.06 5.15 20.21
C ASP A 341 10.83 5.04 19.28
N GLY A 342 11.00 4.50 18.06
CA GLY A 342 10.17 4.91 16.90
C GLY A 342 9.02 4.02 16.41
N GLU A 343 9.02 2.70 16.64
CA GLU A 343 8.20 1.78 15.80
C GLU A 343 6.72 1.62 16.22
N GLN A 344 6.37 1.73 17.51
CA GLN A 344 4.95 1.66 17.93
C GLN A 344 4.15 2.95 17.69
N MET A 345 4.78 3.99 17.11
CA MET A 345 4.18 5.31 16.94
C MET A 345 3.36 5.46 15.65
N GLU A 346 3.71 4.78 14.56
CA GLU A 346 3.10 5.02 13.24
C GLU A 346 1.70 4.44 13.07
N GLU A 347 1.41 3.22 13.54
CA GLU A 347 0.05 2.66 13.45
C GLU A 347 -0.96 3.46 14.31
N LEU A 348 -0.53 3.90 15.51
CA LEU A 348 -1.36 4.72 16.40
C LEU A 348 -1.55 6.15 15.86
N SER A 349 -0.52 6.76 15.28
CA SER A 349 -0.63 8.09 14.67
C SER A 349 -1.54 8.06 13.43
N HIS A 350 -1.42 7.06 12.55
CA HIS A 350 -2.30 6.91 11.40
C HIS A 350 -3.75 6.57 11.79
N PHE A 351 -3.99 5.77 12.84
CA PHE A 351 -5.34 5.53 13.36
C PHE A 351 -5.97 6.82 13.90
N LEU A 352 -5.24 7.61 14.70
CA LEU A 352 -5.71 8.87 15.24
C LEU A 352 -5.98 9.90 14.14
N LEU A 353 -4.99 10.20 13.29
CA LEU A 353 -5.08 11.15 12.17
C LEU A 353 -6.31 10.86 11.29
N SER A 354 -6.49 9.62 10.84
CA SER A 354 -7.64 9.25 10.00
C SER A 354 -9.01 9.29 10.67
N SER A 355 -9.09 9.52 11.99
CA SER A 355 -10.35 9.64 12.74
C SER A 355 -10.66 11.08 13.17
N ILE A 356 -9.63 11.93 13.30
CA ILE A 356 -9.73 13.33 13.77
C ILE A 356 -9.57 14.35 12.64
N CYS A 357 -8.87 14.00 11.56
CA CYS A 357 -8.70 14.88 10.40
C CYS A 357 -9.96 14.87 9.51
N PRO A 358 -10.25 15.99 8.82
CA PRO A 358 -11.33 16.06 7.85
C PRO A 358 -10.96 15.37 6.52
N SER A 359 -12.00 15.06 5.74
CA SER A 359 -11.88 14.56 4.36
C SER A 359 -11.04 15.50 3.50
N GLY A 360 -10.07 14.92 2.78
CA GLY A 360 -9.12 15.68 1.96
C GLY A 360 -7.87 16.13 2.71
N TYR A 361 -7.65 15.70 3.96
CA TYR A 361 -6.38 15.85 4.65
C TYR A 361 -5.26 15.05 3.97
N SER A 362 -4.09 15.66 3.80
CA SER A 362 -2.91 15.04 3.19
C SER A 362 -2.00 14.43 4.26
N ARG A 363 -1.78 13.10 4.24
CA ARG A 363 -0.73 12.48 5.05
C ARG A 363 0.67 12.80 4.50
N THR A 364 1.69 12.90 5.35
CA THR A 364 3.07 13.06 4.86
C THR A 364 3.50 11.83 4.05
N LEU A 365 4.14 12.06 2.90
CA LEU A 365 4.64 11.00 2.01
C LEU A 365 6.13 11.16 1.72
N HIS A 366 6.87 10.07 1.88
CA HIS A 366 8.30 9.99 1.54
C HIS A 366 8.44 9.41 0.14
N LEU A 367 9.05 10.15 -0.77
CA LEU A 367 9.22 9.80 -2.17
C LEU A 367 10.73 9.66 -2.47
N VAL A 368 11.15 8.60 -3.16
CA VAL A 368 12.52 8.50 -3.69
C VAL A 368 12.47 8.40 -5.20
N CYS A 369 13.13 9.31 -5.91
CA CYS A 369 13.23 9.31 -7.37
C CYS A 369 14.60 8.78 -7.83
N ILE A 370 14.65 8.03 -8.93
CA ILE A 370 15.91 7.52 -9.50
C ILE A 370 16.21 8.25 -10.81
N GLY A 371 17.25 9.09 -10.84
CA GLY A 371 17.69 9.85 -12.01
C GLY A 371 17.15 11.28 -12.06
N ALA A 372 18.04 12.22 -12.36
CA ALA A 372 17.79 13.65 -12.53
C ALA A 372 17.97 14.07 -14.01
N GLY A 373 17.52 13.22 -14.93
CA GLY A 373 17.29 13.60 -16.33
C GLY A 373 16.01 14.43 -16.50
N ALA A 374 15.66 14.72 -17.75
CA ALA A 374 14.46 15.48 -18.11
C ALA A 374 13.17 15.01 -17.39
N SER A 375 12.98 13.70 -17.22
CA SER A 375 11.82 13.13 -16.54
C SER A 375 11.81 13.39 -15.03
N GLY A 376 12.95 13.24 -14.34
CA GLY A 376 13.08 13.54 -12.91
C GLY A 376 12.91 15.03 -12.61
N ILE A 377 13.48 15.91 -13.46
CA ILE A 377 13.29 17.37 -13.37
C ILE A 377 11.81 17.74 -13.52
N SER A 378 11.13 17.15 -14.53
CA SER A 378 9.68 17.34 -14.72
C SER A 378 8.85 16.88 -13.53
N LEU A 379 9.25 15.79 -12.88
CA LEU A 379 8.57 15.23 -11.72
C LEU A 379 8.68 16.17 -10.51
N ILE A 380 9.89 16.68 -10.21
CA ILE A 380 10.12 17.62 -9.10
C ILE A 380 9.27 18.88 -9.29
N HIS A 381 9.28 19.49 -10.49
CA HIS A 381 8.42 20.63 -10.82
C HIS A 381 6.94 20.32 -10.54
N THR A 382 6.45 19.19 -11.05
CA THR A 382 5.03 18.82 -10.98
C THR A 382 4.60 18.50 -9.55
N LEU A 383 5.48 17.89 -8.74
CA LEU A 383 5.25 17.68 -7.31
C LEU A 383 5.19 19.02 -6.57
N LYS A 384 6.15 19.93 -6.78
CA LYS A 384 6.14 21.28 -6.17
C LYS A 384 4.90 22.08 -6.53
N ALA A 385 4.38 21.94 -7.75
CA ALA A 385 3.21 22.68 -8.22
C ALA A 385 1.86 22.11 -7.74
N HIS A 386 1.79 20.83 -7.34
CA HIS A 386 0.52 20.11 -7.22
C HIS A 386 0.41 19.13 -6.02
N LEU A 387 1.44 18.95 -5.21
CA LEU A 387 1.36 18.14 -3.98
C LEU A 387 1.77 18.98 -2.77
N THR A 388 1.18 18.68 -1.61
CA THR A 388 1.58 19.21 -0.30
C THR A 388 2.12 18.07 0.54
N ASP A 389 2.73 18.36 1.70
CA ASP A 389 3.02 17.35 2.74
C ASP A 389 3.80 16.13 2.20
N TYR A 390 4.96 16.37 1.59
CA TYR A 390 5.82 15.31 1.09
C TYR A 390 7.30 15.66 1.21
N GLU A 391 8.11 14.62 1.33
CA GLU A 391 9.57 14.68 1.23
C GLU A 391 9.98 13.96 -0.06
N ILE A 392 10.97 14.50 -0.78
CA ILE A 392 11.52 13.83 -1.97
C ILE A 392 13.05 13.85 -1.98
N THR A 393 13.65 12.68 -2.17
CA THR A 393 15.07 12.54 -2.51
C THR A 393 15.22 11.96 -3.91
N VAL A 394 16.08 12.55 -4.75
CA VAL A 394 16.36 12.11 -6.12
C VAL A 394 17.80 11.64 -6.19
N TYR A 395 18.03 10.36 -6.48
CA TYR A 395 19.36 9.77 -6.62
C TYR A 395 19.80 9.76 -8.08
N GLU A 396 20.82 10.56 -8.42
CA GLU A 396 21.42 10.63 -9.76
C GLU A 396 22.83 10.05 -9.72
N LYS A 397 23.09 9.02 -10.53
CA LYS A 397 24.40 8.34 -10.59
C LYS A 397 25.51 9.25 -11.11
N ASN A 398 25.17 10.18 -11.99
CA ASN A 398 26.11 11.09 -12.60
C ASN A 398 26.48 12.22 -11.61
N PRO A 399 27.67 12.85 -11.73
CA PRO A 399 28.07 13.96 -10.86
C PRO A 399 27.27 15.25 -11.12
N GLN A 400 26.40 15.28 -12.13
CA GLN A 400 25.54 16.40 -12.48
C GLN A 400 24.22 15.88 -13.10
N VAL A 401 23.15 16.67 -12.93
CA VAL A 401 21.83 16.47 -13.57
C VAL A 401 21.92 16.47 -15.11
N GLY A 402 20.85 16.02 -15.78
CA GLY A 402 20.67 16.11 -17.24
C GLY A 402 20.61 14.77 -17.99
N GLY A 403 21.01 13.67 -17.33
CA GLY A 403 20.87 12.30 -17.85
C GLY A 403 21.52 12.10 -19.22
N THR A 404 20.71 11.81 -20.26
CA THR A 404 21.19 11.60 -21.64
C THR A 404 22.11 12.71 -22.16
N TRP A 405 21.84 13.98 -21.81
CA TRP A 405 22.63 15.14 -22.25
C TRP A 405 23.91 15.36 -21.44
N PHE A 406 23.98 14.78 -20.24
CA PHE A 406 25.22 14.68 -19.49
C PHE A 406 26.12 13.60 -20.10
N GLU A 407 25.59 12.42 -20.39
CA GLU A 407 26.37 11.24 -20.79
C GLU A 407 26.82 11.26 -22.26
N ASN A 408 25.98 11.72 -23.19
CA ASN A 408 26.28 11.66 -24.63
C ASN A 408 27.11 12.86 -25.08
N ARG A 409 28.44 12.74 -24.92
CA ARG A 409 29.45 13.77 -25.24
C ARG A 409 30.06 13.65 -26.66
N TYR A 410 29.58 12.73 -27.50
CA TYR A 410 30.17 12.46 -28.81
C TYR A 410 30.06 13.66 -29.78
N PRO A 411 31.03 13.84 -30.71
CA PRO A 411 31.04 14.99 -31.62
C PRO A 411 29.82 14.97 -32.55
N GLY A 412 29.11 16.10 -32.62
CA GLY A 412 27.88 16.25 -33.39
C GLY A 412 26.60 15.83 -32.69
N CYS A 413 26.64 15.46 -31.39
CA CYS A 413 25.44 15.12 -30.63
C CYS A 413 24.46 16.31 -30.58
N LYS A 414 23.30 16.15 -31.22
CA LYS A 414 22.21 17.14 -31.36
C LYS A 414 20.86 16.47 -31.19
N CYS A 415 19.85 17.23 -30.75
CA CYS A 415 18.47 16.76 -30.73
C CYS A 415 17.87 16.70 -32.15
N ASP A 416 16.95 15.76 -32.39
CA ASP A 416 16.20 15.62 -33.65
C ASP A 416 14.81 16.29 -33.62
N ILE A 417 14.46 16.90 -32.47
CA ILE A 417 13.30 17.76 -32.26
C ILE A 417 13.78 19.22 -32.22
N PRO A 418 13.05 20.18 -32.82
CA PRO A 418 13.42 21.59 -32.77
C PRO A 418 13.51 22.11 -31.33
N SER A 419 14.51 22.93 -31.00
CA SER A 419 14.82 23.32 -29.62
C SER A 419 13.65 23.97 -28.89
N HIS A 420 12.85 24.80 -29.59
CA HIS A 420 11.62 25.41 -29.03
C HIS A 420 10.51 24.41 -28.69
N ASN A 421 10.55 23.19 -29.21
CA ASN A 421 9.66 22.08 -28.85
C ASN A 421 10.37 21.03 -27.97
N TYR A 422 11.69 21.13 -27.83
CA TYR A 422 12.51 20.32 -26.92
C TYR A 422 12.91 21.12 -25.66
N GLN A 423 11.89 21.68 -25.01
CA GLN A 423 11.97 22.39 -23.73
C GLN A 423 10.73 22.05 -22.89
N PHE A 424 10.78 22.35 -21.60
CA PHE A 424 9.60 22.26 -20.72
C PHE A 424 8.56 23.33 -21.08
N SER A 425 7.27 22.99 -20.97
CA SER A 425 6.18 23.91 -21.26
C SER A 425 6.04 25.03 -20.21
N PHE A 426 6.49 24.75 -18.98
CA PHE A 426 6.52 25.65 -17.82
C PHE A 426 7.74 26.58 -17.79
N ASN A 427 8.93 26.11 -18.19
CA ASN A 427 10.16 26.91 -18.28
C ASN A 427 10.65 26.96 -19.74
N ARG A 428 10.12 27.90 -20.52
CA ARG A 428 10.44 28.08 -21.95
C ARG A 428 11.66 28.96 -22.11
N ASN A 429 12.57 28.57 -23.00
CA ASN A 429 13.81 29.28 -23.27
C ASN A 429 13.72 30.01 -24.64
N PRO A 430 13.48 31.33 -24.70
CA PRO A 430 13.53 32.07 -25.96
C PRO A 430 14.97 32.27 -26.49
N GLN A 431 15.98 31.85 -25.73
CA GLN A 431 17.40 32.13 -25.99
C GLN A 431 18.15 30.98 -26.70
N TRP A 432 17.46 29.96 -27.20
CA TRP A 432 18.10 28.90 -27.98
C TRP A 432 18.85 29.49 -29.18
N SER A 433 20.12 29.12 -29.33
CA SER A 433 21.04 29.62 -30.35
C SER A 433 20.74 29.10 -31.76
N SER A 434 20.12 27.92 -31.86
CA SER A 434 19.89 27.24 -33.13
C SER A 434 18.61 26.41 -33.13
N PHE A 435 18.10 26.13 -34.33
CA PHE A 435 16.86 25.39 -34.51
C PHE A 435 16.98 23.93 -34.02
N PHE A 436 18.19 23.35 -34.09
CA PHE A 436 18.56 22.06 -33.50
C PHE A 436 19.81 22.21 -32.62
N SER A 437 19.57 22.44 -31.33
CA SER A 437 20.60 22.69 -30.33
C SER A 437 21.54 21.50 -30.11
N PRO A 438 22.85 21.75 -29.92
CA PRO A 438 23.82 20.74 -29.54
C PRO A 438 23.64 20.31 -28.07
N ALA A 439 24.11 19.11 -27.76
CA ALA A 439 23.99 18.51 -26.44
C ALA A 439 24.44 19.42 -25.26
N PRO A 440 25.55 20.20 -25.35
CA PRO A 440 25.96 21.09 -24.27
C PRO A 440 24.94 22.19 -23.95
N GLU A 441 24.26 22.75 -24.95
CA GLU A 441 23.27 23.82 -24.76
C GLU A 441 22.00 23.27 -24.08
N ILE A 442 21.61 22.04 -24.42
CA ILE A 442 20.47 21.34 -23.79
C ILE A 442 20.83 20.93 -22.35
N GLN A 443 22.08 20.49 -22.12
CA GLN A 443 22.61 20.20 -20.79
C GLN A 443 22.62 21.46 -19.91
N GLU A 444 23.07 22.59 -20.42
CA GLU A 444 23.06 23.88 -19.72
C GLU A 444 21.62 24.32 -19.39
N TYR A 445 20.69 24.20 -20.34
CA TYR A 445 19.28 24.46 -20.10
C TYR A 445 18.70 23.61 -18.96
N LEU A 446 18.93 22.29 -18.95
CA LEU A 446 18.44 21.41 -17.89
C LEU A 446 19.07 21.73 -16.53
N CYS A 447 20.35 22.06 -16.48
CA CYS A 447 21.01 22.54 -15.27
C CYS A 447 20.36 23.83 -14.76
N ARG A 448 20.15 24.82 -15.63
CA ARG A 448 19.53 26.09 -15.27
C ARG A 448 18.11 25.91 -14.74
N VAL A 449 17.29 25.04 -15.34
CA VAL A 449 15.94 24.74 -14.82
C VAL A 449 15.99 24.17 -13.38
N CYS A 450 16.98 23.32 -13.06
CA CYS A 450 17.16 22.85 -11.69
C CYS A 450 17.57 23.96 -10.71
N ASP A 451 18.30 24.97 -11.17
CA ASP A 451 18.74 26.10 -10.35
C ASP A 451 17.59 27.13 -10.17
N ASP A 452 16.97 27.55 -11.27
CA ASP A 452 15.81 28.47 -11.32
C ASP A 452 14.68 28.01 -10.39
N GLU A 453 14.42 26.71 -10.32
CA GLU A 453 13.35 26.12 -9.50
C GLU A 453 13.83 25.52 -8.16
N ASN A 454 15.06 25.83 -7.73
CA ASN A 454 15.63 25.39 -6.46
C ASN A 454 15.47 23.87 -6.22
N MET A 455 15.85 23.05 -7.21
CA MET A 455 15.73 21.59 -7.14
C MET A 455 16.94 20.90 -6.51
N ARG A 456 18.07 21.60 -6.35
CA ARG A 456 19.36 21.02 -5.93
C ARG A 456 19.30 20.30 -4.58
N GLU A 457 18.55 20.83 -3.62
CA GLU A 457 18.40 20.24 -2.28
C GLU A 457 17.78 18.83 -2.32
N ALA A 458 16.83 18.60 -3.24
CA ALA A 458 16.23 17.29 -3.45
C ALA A 458 17.12 16.32 -4.24
N ILE A 459 18.19 16.77 -4.91
CA ILE A 459 18.94 15.94 -5.87
C ILE A 459 20.35 15.59 -5.36
N LYS A 460 20.52 14.33 -4.97
CA LYS A 460 21.82 13.73 -4.60
C LYS A 460 22.49 13.18 -5.86
N CYS A 461 23.40 13.97 -6.46
CA CYS A 461 24.27 13.54 -7.56
C CYS A 461 25.41 12.64 -7.07
N GLY A 462 25.99 11.82 -7.94
CA GLY A 462 27.01 10.82 -7.59
C GLY A 462 26.49 9.66 -6.72
N HIS A 463 25.17 9.43 -6.71
CA HIS A 463 24.52 8.41 -5.90
C HIS A 463 23.69 7.47 -6.77
N LYS A 464 23.95 6.17 -6.63
CA LYS A 464 23.41 5.12 -7.50
C LYS A 464 22.60 4.13 -6.69
N VAL A 465 21.32 3.96 -7.03
CA VAL A 465 20.49 2.88 -6.47
C VAL A 465 21.01 1.52 -7.00
N VAL A 466 21.22 0.57 -6.08
CA VAL A 466 21.81 -0.75 -6.36
C VAL A 466 20.95 -1.94 -5.88
N GLU A 467 19.88 -1.70 -5.13
CA GLU A 467 18.83 -2.66 -4.79
C GLU A 467 17.55 -1.88 -4.42
N ALA A 468 16.37 -2.42 -4.74
CA ALA A 468 15.12 -1.97 -4.12
C ALA A 468 14.19 -3.17 -3.85
N ARG A 469 13.55 -3.17 -2.68
CA ARG A 469 12.69 -4.25 -2.19
C ARG A 469 11.41 -3.68 -1.58
N TRP A 470 10.28 -4.26 -1.94
CA TRP A 470 8.99 -3.94 -1.34
C TRP A 470 8.76 -4.71 -0.04
N GLU A 471 8.31 -4.01 0.99
CA GLU A 471 7.88 -4.60 2.26
C GLU A 471 6.34 -4.49 2.39
N GLU A 472 5.66 -5.62 2.36
CA GLU A 472 4.19 -5.69 2.30
C GLU A 472 3.50 -5.27 3.61
N GLU A 473 4.08 -5.63 4.74
CA GLU A 473 3.54 -5.32 6.07
C GLU A 473 3.66 -3.84 6.42
N GLU A 474 4.70 -3.17 5.93
CA GLU A 474 4.93 -1.72 6.13
C GLU A 474 4.30 -0.86 5.02
N GLY A 475 4.29 -1.34 3.76
CA GLY A 475 3.73 -0.61 2.61
C GLY A 475 4.71 0.39 1.98
N LEU A 476 6.00 0.05 2.00
CA LEU A 476 7.09 0.91 1.55
C LEU A 476 8.17 0.12 0.80
N TRP A 477 9.03 0.86 0.12
CA TRP A 477 10.26 0.34 -0.47
C TRP A 477 11.44 0.57 0.46
N ARG A 478 12.21 -0.50 0.71
CA ARG A 478 13.59 -0.42 1.22
C ARG A 478 14.54 -0.34 0.02
N ILE A 479 15.50 0.58 0.06
CA ILE A 479 16.35 0.96 -1.07
C ILE A 479 17.80 0.96 -0.62
N LYS A 480 18.69 0.35 -1.41
CA LYS A 480 20.13 0.43 -1.17
C LYS A 480 20.77 1.39 -2.15
N VAL A 481 21.52 2.36 -1.63
CA VAL A 481 22.17 3.42 -2.40
C VAL A 481 23.68 3.32 -2.21
N LEU A 482 24.42 3.30 -3.31
CA LEU A 482 25.87 3.44 -3.34
C LEU A 482 26.24 4.90 -3.60
N ASN A 483 27.10 5.48 -2.77
CA ASN A 483 27.75 6.74 -3.07
C ASN A 483 29.01 6.43 -3.90
N ASP A 484 29.01 6.82 -5.19
CA ASP A 484 30.11 6.51 -6.12
C ASP A 484 31.40 7.31 -5.79
N GLN A 485 31.34 8.34 -4.95
CA GLN A 485 32.50 9.12 -4.51
C GLN A 485 33.21 8.53 -3.29
N THR A 486 32.47 8.00 -2.31
CA THR A 486 33.04 7.38 -1.10
C THR A 486 33.21 5.86 -1.24
N GLY A 487 32.44 5.23 -2.12
CA GLY A 487 32.34 3.77 -2.23
C GLY A 487 31.46 3.12 -1.16
N GLU A 488 30.85 3.92 -0.27
CA GLU A 488 30.00 3.43 0.82
C GLU A 488 28.56 3.21 0.34
N SER A 489 27.94 2.12 0.82
CA SER A 489 26.52 1.84 0.61
C SER A 489 25.73 2.08 1.89
N PHE A 490 24.59 2.75 1.77
CA PHE A 490 23.61 2.93 2.85
C PHE A 490 22.21 2.51 2.41
N ASP A 491 21.36 2.23 3.39
CA ASP A 491 19.95 1.93 3.17
C ASP A 491 19.09 3.19 3.37
N ASP A 492 18.05 3.32 2.55
CA ASP A 492 17.05 4.39 2.53
C ASP A 492 15.67 3.76 2.34
N TRP A 493 14.60 4.54 2.48
CA TRP A 493 13.24 4.04 2.30
C TRP A 493 12.29 5.09 1.72
N CYS A 494 11.19 4.62 1.10
CA CYS A 494 10.14 5.53 0.66
C CYS A 494 8.78 4.83 0.56
N HIS A 495 7.71 5.61 0.68
CA HIS A 495 6.38 5.17 0.33
C HIS A 495 6.25 4.90 -1.17
N PHE A 496 6.92 5.71 -2.00
CA PHE A 496 6.77 5.78 -3.46
C PHE A 496 8.13 5.91 -4.16
N LEU A 497 8.51 4.93 -4.99
CA LEU A 497 9.86 4.83 -5.58
C LEU A 497 9.90 5.19 -7.07
N LEU A 498 10.07 6.47 -7.40
CA LEU A 498 9.89 7.12 -8.70
C LEU A 498 11.08 6.98 -9.68
N ASP A 499 11.22 5.88 -10.43
CA ASP A 499 12.30 5.74 -11.43
C ASP A 499 12.08 6.64 -12.68
N ALA A 500 13.06 7.51 -12.91
CA ALA A 500 13.23 8.37 -14.06
C ALA A 500 14.61 8.15 -14.73
N SER A 501 15.23 6.97 -14.54
CA SER A 501 16.61 6.65 -14.94
C SER A 501 16.82 6.57 -16.46
N GLY A 502 15.73 6.53 -17.23
CA GLY A 502 15.72 6.72 -18.68
C GLY A 502 16.17 5.50 -19.49
N ILE A 503 15.63 5.39 -20.70
CA ILE A 503 15.71 4.17 -21.51
C ILE A 503 16.94 4.09 -22.45
N LEU A 504 17.54 5.23 -22.82
CA LEU A 504 18.64 5.33 -23.81
C LEU A 504 19.92 5.88 -23.17
N ASN A 505 20.42 5.19 -22.14
CA ASN A 505 21.74 5.47 -21.57
C ASN A 505 22.48 4.20 -21.06
N ASN A 506 21.77 3.09 -20.78
CA ASN A 506 22.40 1.80 -20.51
C ASN A 506 23.09 1.26 -21.78
N TRP A 507 24.42 1.31 -21.86
CA TRP A 507 25.20 0.83 -23.01
C TRP A 507 26.12 -0.33 -22.64
N LYS A 508 26.60 -1.05 -23.65
CA LYS A 508 27.63 -2.08 -23.52
C LYS A 508 28.45 -2.18 -24.80
N TRP A 509 29.66 -2.69 -24.71
CA TRP A 509 30.42 -3.11 -25.89
C TRP A 509 29.61 -4.12 -26.72
N PRO A 510 29.66 -4.06 -28.07
CA PRO A 510 28.99 -5.05 -28.90
C PRO A 510 29.65 -6.42 -28.73
N ASP A 511 28.91 -7.48 -29.07
CA ASP A 511 29.40 -8.86 -29.00
C ASP A 511 30.25 -9.18 -30.25
N ILE A 512 31.49 -8.66 -30.25
CA ILE A 512 32.49 -8.93 -31.28
C ILE A 512 33.73 -9.53 -30.60
N PRO A 513 34.18 -10.75 -30.98
CA PRO A 513 35.38 -11.36 -30.43
C PRO A 513 36.60 -10.44 -30.54
N GLY A 514 37.42 -10.40 -29.48
CA GLY A 514 38.72 -9.73 -29.50
C GLY A 514 38.74 -8.21 -29.32
N ILE A 515 37.62 -7.55 -29.02
CA ILE A 515 37.58 -6.09 -28.69
C ILE A 515 38.70 -5.67 -27.73
N GLN A 516 38.85 -6.38 -26.62
CA GLN A 516 39.84 -6.08 -25.57
C GLN A 516 41.30 -6.35 -25.97
N SER A 517 41.54 -6.92 -27.17
CA SER A 517 42.88 -7.17 -27.71
C SER A 517 43.37 -6.08 -28.67
N PHE A 518 42.51 -5.13 -29.05
CA PHE A 518 42.86 -4.03 -29.94
C PHE A 518 43.91 -3.12 -29.29
N ALA A 519 44.99 -2.79 -30.02
CA ALA A 519 46.09 -2.00 -29.48
C ALA A 519 45.91 -0.47 -29.64
N GLY A 520 44.89 -0.04 -30.38
CA GLY A 520 44.55 1.38 -30.58
C GLY A 520 43.41 1.87 -29.66
N ASP A 521 42.91 3.06 -29.94
CA ASP A 521 41.89 3.70 -29.09
C ASP A 521 40.48 3.12 -29.33
N LEU A 522 39.72 2.90 -28.25
CA LEU A 522 38.30 2.51 -28.30
C LEU A 522 37.41 3.63 -27.76
N ALA A 523 36.37 3.99 -28.51
CA ALA A 523 35.33 4.93 -28.07
C ALA A 523 33.95 4.36 -28.34
N HIS A 524 33.05 4.41 -27.35
CA HIS A 524 31.62 4.13 -27.56
C HIS A 524 30.84 5.45 -27.51
N SER A 525 29.86 5.65 -28.40
CA SER A 525 29.15 6.95 -28.50
C SER A 525 28.51 7.38 -27.18
N ALA A 526 27.96 6.44 -26.42
CA ALA A 526 27.34 6.66 -25.11
C ALA A 526 28.33 6.93 -23.95
N ASN A 527 29.63 6.78 -24.17
CA ASN A 527 30.68 7.04 -23.16
C ASN A 527 31.94 7.51 -23.88
N TRP A 528 31.86 8.72 -24.46
CA TRP A 528 32.91 9.27 -25.29
C TRP A 528 34.09 9.75 -24.43
N PRO A 529 35.33 9.27 -24.64
CA PRO A 529 36.46 9.71 -23.83
C PRO A 529 36.80 11.18 -24.10
N GLU A 530 37.01 11.97 -23.05
CA GLU A 530 37.29 13.41 -23.15
C GLU A 530 38.52 13.72 -24.02
N ASN A 531 39.56 12.90 -23.89
CA ASN A 531 40.83 13.04 -24.61
C ASN A 531 40.90 12.20 -25.90
N PHE A 532 39.77 11.72 -26.42
CA PHE A 532 39.77 10.95 -27.68
C PHE A 532 40.13 11.86 -28.85
N ASP A 533 41.31 11.65 -29.44
CA ASP A 533 41.78 12.39 -30.60
C ASP A 533 41.93 11.50 -31.83
N TRP A 534 41.38 11.95 -32.95
CA TRP A 534 41.32 11.22 -34.22
C TRP A 534 42.01 11.92 -35.39
N ALA A 535 42.69 13.05 -35.14
CA ALA A 535 43.44 13.77 -36.15
C ALA A 535 44.50 12.87 -36.78
N GLY A 536 44.49 12.74 -38.11
CA GLY A 536 45.47 11.93 -38.86
C GLY A 536 45.39 10.41 -38.66
N LYS A 537 44.44 9.88 -37.86
CA LYS A 537 44.27 8.44 -37.63
C LYS A 537 43.44 7.75 -38.71
N LYS A 538 43.65 6.45 -38.90
CA LYS A 538 42.70 5.52 -39.52
C LYS A 538 41.63 5.15 -38.49
N VAL A 539 40.38 5.56 -38.71
CA VAL A 539 39.27 5.34 -37.77
C VAL A 539 38.26 4.36 -38.36
N ALA A 540 37.95 3.29 -37.65
CA ALA A 540 36.83 2.41 -37.97
C ALA A 540 35.58 2.86 -37.21
N GLN A 541 34.53 3.31 -37.91
CA GLN A 541 33.24 3.61 -37.28
C GLN A 541 32.28 2.44 -37.51
N ILE A 542 31.69 1.91 -36.44
CA ILE A 542 30.70 0.81 -36.50
C ILE A 542 29.32 1.36 -36.18
N GLY A 543 28.41 1.30 -37.16
CA GLY A 543 27.00 1.63 -36.99
C GLY A 543 26.59 2.97 -37.61
N ASN A 544 25.40 2.96 -38.23
CA ASN A 544 24.74 4.08 -38.91
C ASN A 544 23.36 4.40 -38.29
N GLY A 545 23.21 4.17 -36.98
CA GLY A 545 22.11 4.73 -36.20
C GLY A 545 22.31 6.23 -35.95
N SER A 546 21.43 6.86 -35.16
CA SER A 546 21.42 8.31 -34.97
C SER A 546 22.75 8.90 -34.49
N SER A 547 23.45 8.23 -33.57
CA SER A 547 24.81 8.65 -33.17
C SER A 547 25.81 8.51 -34.32
N GLY A 548 25.78 7.42 -35.07
CA GLY A 548 26.73 7.16 -36.14
C GLY A 548 26.62 8.15 -37.31
N VAL A 549 25.40 8.56 -37.66
CA VAL A 549 25.19 9.54 -38.73
C VAL A 549 25.56 10.97 -38.31
N GLN A 550 25.54 11.28 -37.00
CA GLN A 550 26.03 12.54 -36.43
C GLN A 550 27.57 12.57 -36.27
N ILE A 551 28.18 11.44 -35.90
CA ILE A 551 29.63 11.32 -35.68
C ILE A 551 30.41 11.38 -37.01
N LEU A 552 29.97 10.67 -38.06
CA LEU A 552 30.76 10.52 -39.29
C LEU A 552 31.20 11.85 -39.93
N PRO A 553 30.33 12.88 -40.08
CA PRO A 553 30.76 14.18 -40.59
C PRO A 553 31.89 14.84 -39.78
N HIS A 554 31.91 14.64 -38.45
CA HIS A 554 32.92 15.22 -37.56
C HIS A 554 34.24 14.44 -37.57
N LEU A 555 34.20 13.12 -37.80
CA LEU A 555 35.40 12.33 -38.09
C LEU A 555 36.01 12.73 -39.45
N GLN A 556 35.16 12.95 -40.46
CA GLN A 556 35.56 13.22 -41.85
C GLN A 556 36.08 14.64 -42.08
N LYS A 557 35.37 15.67 -41.58
CA LYS A 557 35.67 17.11 -41.80
C LYS A 557 36.22 17.86 -40.58
N GLY A 558 35.99 17.37 -39.36
CA GLY A 558 36.25 18.12 -38.13
C GLY A 558 37.74 18.23 -37.82
N LYS A 559 38.29 17.22 -37.15
CA LYS A 559 39.74 17.10 -36.91
C LYS A 559 40.49 16.35 -38.04
N CYS A 560 39.78 15.98 -39.11
CA CYS A 560 40.29 15.22 -40.26
C CYS A 560 41.04 13.92 -39.89
N ALA A 561 40.28 12.84 -39.70
CA ALA A 561 40.85 11.49 -39.78
C ALA A 561 41.47 11.26 -41.17
N ALA A 562 42.65 10.60 -41.21
CA ALA A 562 43.34 10.30 -42.47
C ALA A 562 42.51 9.35 -43.35
N GLN A 563 41.83 8.40 -42.73
CA GLN A 563 40.84 7.53 -43.35
C GLN A 563 39.75 7.18 -42.34
N VAL A 564 38.48 7.14 -42.78
CA VAL A 564 37.37 6.61 -42.00
C VAL A 564 36.78 5.41 -42.74
N VAL A 565 36.79 4.24 -42.09
CA VAL A 565 36.11 3.05 -42.59
C VAL A 565 34.79 2.90 -41.84
N HIS A 566 33.69 3.11 -42.55
CA HIS A 566 32.35 3.16 -41.98
C HIS A 566 31.60 1.86 -42.26
N PHE A 567 31.36 1.09 -41.20
CA PHE A 567 30.70 -0.21 -41.24
C PHE A 567 29.19 -0.06 -41.09
N ILE A 568 28.46 -0.55 -42.10
CA ILE A 568 27.01 -0.47 -42.20
C ILE A 568 26.43 -1.88 -42.34
N GLN A 569 25.85 -2.39 -41.25
CA GLN A 569 25.19 -3.70 -41.26
C GLN A 569 23.81 -3.65 -41.92
N GLU A 570 23.02 -2.59 -41.68
CA GLU A 570 21.71 -2.40 -42.32
C GLU A 570 21.51 -0.93 -42.74
N PRO A 571 20.81 -0.67 -43.86
CA PRO A 571 20.52 0.68 -44.33
C PRO A 571 19.59 1.43 -43.35
N THR A 572 19.70 2.75 -43.30
CA THR A 572 18.88 3.64 -42.44
C THR A 572 18.31 4.77 -43.28
N TRP A 573 17.01 5.06 -43.12
CA TRP A 573 16.34 6.19 -43.79
C TRP A 573 16.91 7.53 -43.30
N ILE A 574 17.48 8.30 -44.23
CA ILE A 574 17.95 9.67 -43.98
C ILE A 574 16.96 10.62 -44.64
N VAL A 575 16.28 11.43 -43.83
CA VAL A 575 15.27 12.39 -44.29
C VAL A 575 15.87 13.78 -44.52
N PRO A 576 15.26 14.63 -45.37
CA PRO A 576 15.65 16.03 -45.50
C PRO A 576 15.66 16.79 -44.16
N PRO A 577 16.42 17.89 -44.03
CA PRO A 577 16.41 18.74 -42.85
C PRO A 577 14.98 19.17 -42.50
N ARG A 578 14.60 19.03 -41.24
CA ARG A 578 13.21 19.28 -40.81
C ARG A 578 12.81 20.76 -40.96
N VAL A 579 13.75 21.71 -40.98
CA VAL A 579 13.48 23.11 -41.37
C VAL A 579 12.86 23.20 -42.77
N ALA A 580 13.45 22.52 -43.76
CA ALA A 580 12.94 22.50 -45.13
C ALA A 580 11.55 21.85 -45.22
N SER A 581 11.29 20.81 -44.42
CA SER A 581 9.97 20.19 -44.32
C SER A 581 8.92 21.12 -43.68
N LEU A 582 9.30 21.88 -42.65
CA LEU A 582 8.41 22.83 -41.97
C LEU A 582 8.09 24.05 -42.85
N ALA A 583 9.06 24.54 -43.62
CA ALA A 583 8.88 25.63 -44.58
C ALA A 583 7.96 25.29 -45.76
N GLN A 584 7.68 24.00 -46.00
CA GLN A 584 6.75 23.50 -47.01
C GLN A 584 5.46 22.90 -46.41
N GLY A 585 5.36 22.85 -45.08
CA GLY A 585 4.23 22.29 -44.32
C GLY A 585 3.25 23.37 -43.82
N ARG A 586 2.42 23.01 -42.85
CA ARG A 586 1.45 23.94 -42.22
C ARG A 586 2.12 25.06 -41.42
N ALA A 587 3.37 24.85 -41.03
CA ALA A 587 4.18 25.86 -40.34
C ALA A 587 4.74 26.95 -41.27
N ALA A 588 4.61 26.82 -42.61
CA ALA A 588 5.25 27.69 -43.60
C ALA A 588 5.07 29.19 -43.33
N ASP A 589 3.84 29.65 -43.07
CA ASP A 589 3.52 31.06 -42.79
C ASP A 589 4.19 31.61 -41.52
N THR A 590 4.56 30.73 -40.58
CA THR A 590 5.26 31.10 -39.35
C THR A 590 6.77 30.96 -39.53
N MET A 591 7.23 29.93 -40.25
CA MET A 591 8.64 29.72 -40.60
C MET A 591 9.21 30.82 -41.50
N SER A 592 8.40 31.42 -42.38
CA SER A 592 8.80 32.56 -43.22
C SER A 592 9.04 33.86 -42.43
N GLN A 593 8.67 33.90 -41.15
CA GLN A 593 8.86 35.04 -40.24
C GLN A 593 10.03 34.84 -39.27
N ILE A 594 10.87 33.83 -39.51
CA ILE A 594 12.03 33.44 -38.71
C ILE A 594 13.30 33.66 -39.53
N GLU A 595 14.26 34.37 -38.94
CA GLU A 595 15.60 34.50 -39.51
C GLU A 595 16.53 33.38 -39.03
N LEU A 596 17.00 32.57 -39.97
CA LEU A 596 18.02 31.53 -39.76
C LEU A 596 19.20 31.77 -40.70
N ASN A 597 20.42 31.52 -40.23
CA ASN A 597 21.61 31.52 -41.09
C ASN A 597 21.81 30.15 -41.79
N GLU A 598 22.85 30.03 -42.62
CA GLU A 598 23.20 28.80 -43.36
C GLU A 598 23.48 27.57 -42.49
N ARG A 599 23.66 27.74 -41.17
CA ARG A 599 23.91 26.69 -40.17
C ARG A 599 22.67 26.33 -39.35
N GLU A 600 21.51 26.89 -39.70
CA GLU A 600 20.25 26.80 -38.92
C GLU A 600 20.37 27.43 -37.51
N GLU A 601 21.24 28.44 -37.35
CA GLU A 601 21.38 29.26 -36.15
C GLU A 601 20.52 30.53 -36.25
N PHE A 602 19.94 30.99 -35.14
CA PHE A 602 19.09 32.20 -35.11
C PHE A 602 19.92 33.48 -35.08
N THR A 603 19.44 34.54 -35.73
CA THR A 603 20.10 35.87 -35.63
C THR A 603 19.93 36.45 -34.22
N PRO A 604 20.84 37.31 -33.73
CA PRO A 604 20.65 38.00 -32.45
C PRO A 604 19.34 38.81 -32.39
N SER A 605 18.93 39.41 -33.52
CA SER A 605 17.65 40.13 -33.62
C SER A 605 16.45 39.18 -33.51
N GLN A 606 16.54 37.98 -34.07
CA GLN A 606 15.50 36.95 -33.94
C GLN A 606 15.37 36.42 -32.50
N ILE A 607 16.48 36.30 -31.76
CA ILE A 607 16.47 35.94 -30.33
C ILE A 607 15.83 37.05 -29.50
N GLU A 608 16.16 38.32 -29.74
CA GLU A 608 15.50 39.44 -29.05
C GLU A 608 14.01 39.54 -29.40
N LYS A 609 13.61 39.23 -30.64
CA LYS A 609 12.19 39.11 -31.02
C LYS A 609 11.47 38.01 -30.22
N PHE A 610 12.09 36.85 -29.98
CA PHE A 610 11.50 35.80 -29.14
C PHE A 610 11.35 36.20 -27.67
N LYS A 611 12.25 37.05 -27.14
CA LYS A 611 12.15 37.61 -25.79
C LYS A 611 11.07 38.69 -25.68
N ALA A 612 10.99 39.57 -26.67
CA ALA A 612 10.08 40.72 -26.68
C ALA A 612 8.63 40.35 -27.01
N ASP A 613 8.39 39.27 -27.76
CA ASP A 613 7.06 38.81 -28.16
C ASP A 613 6.78 37.34 -27.76
N PRO A 614 6.32 37.11 -26.51
CA PRO A 614 5.94 35.78 -26.03
C PRO A 614 4.76 35.15 -26.78
N GLU A 615 3.89 35.95 -27.40
CA GLU A 615 2.73 35.44 -28.16
C GLU A 615 3.16 34.85 -29.50
N PHE A 616 4.01 35.57 -30.26
CA PHE A 616 4.67 35.06 -31.46
C PHE A 616 5.51 33.82 -31.13
N TYR A 617 6.23 33.84 -30.00
CA TYR A 617 7.01 32.68 -29.58
C TYR A 617 6.14 31.45 -29.29
N LEU A 618 5.00 31.63 -28.60
CA LEU A 618 4.04 30.54 -28.40
C LEU A 618 3.37 30.08 -29.72
N LYS A 619 3.10 30.99 -30.65
CA LYS A 619 2.58 30.68 -31.99
C LYS A 619 3.58 29.80 -32.76
N LEU A 620 4.87 30.11 -32.71
CA LEU A 620 5.93 29.29 -33.30
C LEU A 620 5.94 27.86 -32.75
N ILE A 621 5.97 27.72 -31.42
CA ILE A 621 5.97 26.40 -30.76
C ILE A 621 4.76 25.57 -31.21
N LYS A 622 3.56 26.17 -31.21
CA LYS A 622 2.31 25.52 -31.66
C LYS A 622 2.34 25.15 -33.15
N ALA A 623 2.87 26.01 -34.02
CA ALA A 623 2.96 25.74 -35.45
C ALA A 623 3.88 24.53 -35.76
N ILE A 624 5.04 24.46 -35.12
CA ILE A 624 5.95 23.31 -35.23
C ILE A 624 5.28 22.04 -34.66
N GLU A 625 4.60 22.16 -33.52
CA GLU A 625 3.97 21.02 -32.84
C GLU A 625 2.89 20.34 -33.70
N VAL A 626 2.08 21.13 -34.41
CA VAL A 626 1.03 20.64 -35.33
C VAL A 626 1.60 19.87 -36.52
N GLU A 627 2.77 20.24 -37.04
CA GLU A 627 3.41 19.49 -38.15
C GLU A 627 3.98 18.15 -37.64
N VAL A 628 4.59 18.15 -36.45
CA VAL A 628 5.13 16.93 -35.80
C VAL A 628 4.04 15.91 -35.45
N LEU A 629 2.79 16.36 -35.27
CA LEU A 629 1.65 15.52 -34.87
C LEU A 629 0.91 14.86 -36.04
N LYS A 630 1.21 15.19 -37.30
CA LYS A 630 0.38 14.82 -38.45
C LYS A 630 0.78 13.47 -39.06
N ASP A 631 -0.14 12.51 -39.09
CA ASP A 631 -0.03 11.33 -39.95
C ASP A 631 -0.13 11.71 -41.43
N THR A 632 0.62 11.02 -42.29
CA THR A 632 0.61 11.27 -43.74
C THR A 632 -0.10 10.16 -44.50
N ASP A 633 -1.27 10.48 -45.07
CA ASP A 633 -2.07 9.56 -45.92
C ASP A 633 -1.32 9.10 -47.20
N TYR A 634 -0.14 9.67 -47.46
CA TYR A 634 0.64 9.51 -48.68
C TYR A 634 2.02 8.85 -48.43
N ALA A 635 2.11 7.89 -47.50
CA ALA A 635 3.37 7.21 -47.13
C ALA A 635 4.21 6.75 -48.35
N ALA A 636 3.57 6.26 -49.42
CA ALA A 636 4.26 5.87 -50.66
C ALA A 636 4.87 7.06 -51.44
N ALA A 637 4.23 8.23 -51.44
CA ALA A 637 4.77 9.43 -52.08
C ALA A 637 5.92 10.02 -51.26
N VAL A 638 5.79 10.06 -49.93
CA VAL A 638 6.86 10.49 -49.02
C VAL A 638 8.08 9.57 -49.16
N THR A 639 7.88 8.24 -49.20
CA THR A 639 8.97 7.27 -49.41
C THR A 639 9.70 7.49 -50.74
N ARG A 640 8.99 7.79 -51.83
CA ARG A 640 9.62 8.17 -53.12
C ARG A 640 10.41 9.47 -53.01
N GLY A 641 9.86 10.49 -52.35
CA GLY A 641 10.55 11.77 -52.12
C GLY A 641 11.87 11.59 -51.36
N VAL A 642 11.84 10.85 -50.24
CA VAL A 642 13.04 10.53 -49.45
C VAL A 642 14.04 9.68 -50.25
N THR A 643 13.57 8.71 -51.04
CA THR A 643 14.43 7.89 -51.92
C THR A 643 15.17 8.74 -52.96
N ASN A 644 14.46 9.68 -53.60
CA ASN A 644 15.05 10.59 -54.58
C ASN A 644 16.07 11.53 -53.92
N TYR A 645 15.75 12.07 -52.73
CA TYR A 645 16.67 12.89 -51.93
C TYR A 645 17.95 12.14 -51.57
N MET A 646 17.84 10.92 -51.03
CA MET A 646 19.00 10.09 -50.69
C MET A 646 19.84 9.76 -51.93
N SER A 647 19.20 9.39 -53.05
CA SER A 647 19.89 9.09 -54.31
C SER A 647 20.68 10.28 -54.85
N ALA A 648 20.10 11.49 -54.80
CA ALA A 648 20.74 12.72 -55.25
C ALA A 648 21.98 13.07 -54.40
N LEU A 649 21.89 13.00 -53.07
CA LEU A 649 23.04 13.29 -52.19
C LEU A 649 24.12 12.21 -52.23
N LEU A 650 23.76 10.96 -52.55
CA LEU A 650 24.71 9.89 -52.88
C LEU A 650 25.27 10.00 -54.31
N GLY A 651 24.92 11.05 -55.07
CA GLY A 651 25.41 11.29 -56.43
C GLY A 651 24.96 10.23 -57.44
N ASN A 652 23.84 9.55 -57.17
CA ASN A 652 23.35 8.39 -57.91
C ASN A 652 24.37 7.24 -58.06
N ASN A 653 25.35 7.15 -57.14
CA ASN A 653 26.32 6.06 -57.13
C ASN A 653 25.61 4.74 -56.80
N LYS A 654 25.49 3.84 -57.78
CA LYS A 654 24.76 2.58 -57.65
C LYS A 654 25.20 1.73 -56.45
N ARG A 655 26.51 1.62 -56.17
CA ARG A 655 27.02 0.84 -55.01
C ARG A 655 26.56 1.45 -53.68
N LEU A 656 26.57 2.77 -53.55
CA LEU A 656 26.12 3.45 -52.34
C LEU A 656 24.59 3.41 -52.21
N CYS A 657 23.84 3.65 -53.29
CA CYS A 657 22.38 3.56 -53.29
C CYS A 657 21.89 2.15 -52.92
N ASP A 658 22.45 1.10 -53.53
CA ASP A 658 22.11 -0.30 -53.24
C ASP A 658 22.40 -0.69 -51.76
N ALA A 659 23.39 -0.05 -51.13
CA ALA A 659 23.81 -0.29 -49.75
C ALA A 659 23.07 0.53 -48.68
N LEU A 660 22.62 1.74 -49.01
CA LEU A 660 22.12 2.73 -48.04
C LEU A 660 20.62 3.00 -48.11
N ILE A 661 19.98 2.80 -49.26
CA ILE A 661 18.55 3.07 -49.42
C ILE A 661 17.78 1.85 -48.89
N PRO A 662 16.99 1.98 -47.80
CA PRO A 662 16.30 0.84 -47.22
C PRO A 662 15.21 0.27 -48.12
N LYS A 663 14.98 -1.04 -48.00
CA LYS A 663 13.90 -1.77 -48.68
C LYS A 663 12.69 -2.05 -47.77
N PHE A 664 12.73 -1.50 -46.54
CA PHE A 664 11.68 -1.60 -45.53
C PHE A 664 10.95 -0.27 -45.35
N GLU A 665 9.82 -0.32 -44.69
CA GLU A 665 8.86 0.77 -44.52
C GLU A 665 9.49 2.04 -43.91
N LEU A 666 9.23 3.20 -44.53
CA LEU A 666 9.64 4.50 -43.97
C LEU A 666 8.93 4.71 -42.61
N GLY A 667 9.73 4.94 -41.56
CA GLY A 667 9.24 5.02 -40.18
C GLY A 667 9.42 3.74 -39.34
N CYS A 668 9.84 2.60 -39.92
CA CYS A 668 10.17 1.39 -39.15
C CYS A 668 11.31 1.62 -38.11
N ARG A 669 12.12 2.66 -38.33
CA ARG A 669 13.05 3.27 -37.37
C ARG A 669 12.68 4.73 -37.18
N ARG A 670 13.07 5.32 -36.04
CA ARG A 670 13.00 6.77 -35.79
C ARG A 670 13.74 7.51 -36.92
N LEU A 671 13.03 8.39 -37.62
CA LEU A 671 13.57 9.16 -38.73
C LEU A 671 14.63 10.13 -38.20
N THR A 672 15.85 10.02 -38.71
CA THR A 672 16.97 10.86 -38.27
C THR A 672 17.37 11.83 -39.39
N PRO A 673 17.26 13.16 -39.19
CA PRO A 673 17.93 14.14 -40.05
C PRO A 673 19.44 14.01 -39.87
N ALA A 674 20.20 13.90 -40.97
CA ALA A 674 21.65 13.71 -40.93
C ALA A 674 22.35 14.65 -41.91
N VAL A 675 22.39 15.93 -41.56
CA VAL A 675 22.98 17.00 -42.39
C VAL A 675 24.45 16.67 -42.70
N GLY A 676 24.78 16.61 -43.99
CA GLY A 676 26.14 16.31 -44.47
C GLY A 676 26.56 14.84 -44.43
N TYR A 677 25.77 13.92 -43.85
CA TYR A 677 26.14 12.51 -43.72
C TYR A 677 26.28 11.82 -45.07
N LEU A 678 25.29 11.94 -45.95
CA LEU A 678 25.26 11.26 -47.24
C LEU A 678 26.38 11.75 -48.16
N GLU A 679 26.71 13.03 -48.08
CA GLU A 679 27.79 13.66 -48.82
C GLU A 679 29.16 13.19 -48.35
N CYS A 680 29.35 12.98 -47.04
CA CYS A 680 30.60 12.45 -46.48
C CYS A 680 30.91 11.02 -46.96
N LEU A 681 29.89 10.21 -47.27
CA LEU A 681 30.07 8.84 -47.81
C LEU A 681 30.67 8.81 -49.23
N ARG A 682 30.78 9.96 -49.89
CA ARG A 682 31.46 10.15 -51.18
C ARG A 682 32.85 10.77 -51.05
N ALA A 683 33.27 11.17 -49.84
CA ALA A 683 34.57 11.80 -49.64
C ALA A 683 35.71 10.77 -49.87
N PRO A 684 36.85 11.18 -50.45
CA PRO A 684 37.92 10.26 -50.80
C PRO A 684 38.59 9.61 -49.58
N ASN A 685 38.46 10.20 -48.38
CA ASN A 685 38.92 9.62 -47.12
C ASN A 685 37.87 8.74 -46.41
N VAL A 686 36.71 8.45 -47.02
CA VAL A 686 35.67 7.59 -46.43
C VAL A 686 35.49 6.32 -47.26
N THR A 687 35.54 5.17 -46.61
CA THR A 687 35.29 3.85 -47.21
C THR A 687 34.07 3.21 -46.57
N VAL A 688 33.06 2.84 -47.36
CA VAL A 688 31.84 2.18 -46.87
C VAL A 688 31.96 0.67 -47.00
N VAL A 689 31.84 -0.03 -45.87
CA VAL A 689 31.91 -1.50 -45.75
C VAL A 689 30.57 -2.02 -45.26
N THR A 690 29.96 -2.92 -46.03
CA THR A 690 28.69 -3.59 -45.67
C THR A 690 28.88 -5.05 -45.26
N GLU A 691 30.13 -5.51 -45.19
CA GLU A 691 30.46 -6.86 -44.79
C GLU A 691 30.47 -7.01 -43.26
N ARG A 692 30.09 -8.20 -42.77
CA ARG A 692 30.07 -8.52 -41.34
C ARG A 692 31.51 -8.60 -40.79
N ILE A 693 31.73 -8.00 -39.62
CA ILE A 693 32.95 -8.16 -38.82
C ILE A 693 32.89 -9.53 -38.11
N VAL A 694 33.98 -10.29 -38.17
CA VAL A 694 34.13 -11.61 -37.52
C VAL A 694 34.86 -11.50 -36.19
N GLU A 695 35.95 -10.73 -36.15
CA GLU A 695 36.78 -10.50 -34.96
C GLU A 695 37.45 -9.12 -35.04
N ILE A 696 37.85 -8.61 -33.88
CA ILE A 696 38.82 -7.52 -33.74
C ILE A 696 40.15 -8.12 -33.29
N THR A 697 41.21 -7.72 -33.96
CA THR A 697 42.59 -8.13 -33.74
C THR A 697 43.39 -6.96 -33.16
N PRO A 698 44.62 -7.15 -32.66
CA PRO A 698 45.47 -6.05 -32.21
C PRO A 698 45.70 -4.93 -33.22
N LYS A 699 45.52 -5.18 -34.54
CA LYS A 699 45.76 -4.20 -35.62
C LYS A 699 44.49 -3.60 -36.24
N GLY A 700 43.29 -4.10 -35.90
CA GLY A 700 42.05 -3.71 -36.57
C GLY A 700 41.06 -4.86 -36.76
N LEU A 701 40.14 -4.73 -37.71
CA LEU A 701 38.91 -5.51 -37.81
C LEU A 701 38.96 -6.50 -38.97
N ARG A 702 38.66 -7.77 -38.74
CA ARG A 702 38.57 -8.79 -39.80
C ARG A 702 37.14 -8.92 -40.29
N THR A 703 36.93 -8.85 -41.60
CA THR A 703 35.63 -9.08 -42.22
C THR A 703 35.39 -10.56 -42.56
N LEU A 704 34.17 -10.91 -42.97
CA LEU A 704 33.77 -12.27 -43.32
C LEU A 704 34.57 -12.87 -44.50
N SER A 705 34.98 -12.05 -45.47
CA SER A 705 35.86 -12.46 -46.58
C SER A 705 37.32 -12.71 -46.16
N GLY A 706 37.68 -12.39 -44.91
CA GLY A 706 39.04 -12.49 -44.38
C GLY A 706 39.89 -11.23 -44.56
N GLU A 707 39.35 -10.18 -45.21
CA GLU A 707 40.02 -8.88 -45.34
C GLU A 707 40.35 -8.29 -43.96
N MET A 708 41.55 -7.72 -43.85
CA MET A 708 42.07 -7.12 -42.62
C MET A 708 42.03 -5.60 -42.74
N ILE A 709 41.06 -4.97 -42.07
CA ILE A 709 40.92 -3.52 -42.06
C ILE A 709 41.72 -2.95 -40.88
N GLU A 710 42.89 -2.40 -41.17
CA GLU A 710 43.72 -1.72 -40.19
C GLU A 710 43.06 -0.44 -39.66
N ALA A 711 43.11 -0.21 -38.35
CA ALA A 711 42.63 0.99 -37.71
C ALA A 711 43.52 1.37 -36.52
N ASP A 712 43.70 2.67 -36.30
CA ASP A 712 44.37 3.22 -35.10
C ASP A 712 43.35 3.51 -33.98
N ALA A 713 42.06 3.66 -34.35
CA ALA A 713 40.95 3.84 -33.42
C ALA A 713 39.65 3.20 -33.93
N ILE A 714 38.81 2.72 -33.00
CA ILE A 714 37.48 2.15 -33.29
C ILE A 714 36.40 2.91 -32.52
N VAL A 715 35.43 3.43 -33.27
CA VAL A 715 34.28 4.18 -32.76
C VAL A 715 33.01 3.34 -32.91
N PHE A 716 32.40 2.97 -31.78
CA PHE A 716 31.17 2.21 -31.74
C PHE A 716 29.96 3.13 -31.58
N ALA A 717 29.16 3.23 -32.63
CA ALA A 717 27.83 3.86 -32.63
C ALA A 717 26.73 2.79 -32.58
N THR A 718 26.92 1.78 -31.72
CA THR A 718 26.12 0.54 -31.65
C THR A 718 24.84 0.65 -30.82
N GLY A 719 24.59 1.81 -30.21
CA GLY A 719 23.34 2.11 -29.49
C GLY A 719 23.34 1.65 -28.03
N PHE A 720 22.18 1.22 -27.54
CA PHE A 720 21.91 0.99 -26.12
C PHE A 720 21.24 -0.38 -25.88
N ASN A 721 21.30 -0.85 -24.65
CA ASN A 721 20.50 -1.97 -24.17
C ASN A 721 19.02 -1.54 -24.03
N VAL A 722 18.22 -1.90 -25.03
CA VAL A 722 16.77 -1.64 -25.10
C VAL A 722 15.92 -2.86 -24.74
N SER A 723 16.48 -3.78 -23.94
CA SER A 723 15.72 -4.91 -23.37
C SER A 723 14.61 -4.48 -22.42
N PHE A 724 14.71 -3.26 -21.90
CA PHE A 724 13.94 -2.75 -20.77
C PHE A 724 14.07 -3.59 -19.50
N CYS A 725 15.12 -4.39 -19.31
CA CYS A 725 15.38 -5.06 -18.03
C CYS A 725 15.89 -4.04 -16.97
N PRO A 726 15.45 -4.08 -15.70
CA PRO A 726 15.97 -3.21 -14.65
C PRO A 726 17.47 -3.46 -14.44
N ARG A 727 18.18 -2.46 -13.93
CA ARG A 727 19.65 -2.49 -13.85
C ARG A 727 20.19 -3.02 -12.53
N PHE A 728 19.35 -3.05 -11.52
CA PHE A 728 19.61 -3.54 -10.17
C PHE A 728 18.46 -4.47 -9.73
N PRO A 729 18.66 -5.35 -8.74
CA PRO A 729 17.61 -6.21 -8.21
C PRO A 729 16.45 -5.38 -7.68
N LEU A 730 15.27 -5.64 -8.22
CA LEU A 730 14.05 -4.90 -7.95
C LEU A 730 13.00 -5.92 -7.54
N VAL A 731 12.79 -6.07 -6.25
CA VAL A 731 12.04 -7.18 -5.65
C VAL A 731 10.67 -6.69 -5.21
N GLY A 732 9.64 -7.10 -5.94
CA GLY A 732 8.24 -6.90 -5.57
C GLY A 732 7.64 -8.18 -4.99
N ARG A 733 6.31 -8.26 -4.98
CA ARG A 733 5.57 -9.35 -4.33
C ARG A 733 5.89 -10.73 -4.90
N ASN A 734 6.02 -10.81 -6.22
CA ASN A 734 6.28 -12.05 -6.94
C ASN A 734 7.77 -12.20 -7.32
N GLY A 735 8.67 -11.60 -6.52
CA GLY A 735 10.12 -11.76 -6.64
C GLY A 735 10.82 -10.65 -7.45
N ASN A 736 12.03 -10.97 -7.91
CA ASN A 736 12.90 -10.03 -8.63
C ASN A 736 12.47 -9.84 -10.08
N LEU A 737 12.25 -8.59 -10.46
CA LEU A 737 11.73 -8.21 -11.76
C LEU A 737 12.73 -8.44 -12.90
N GLN A 738 14.03 -8.34 -12.61
CA GLN A 738 15.09 -8.63 -13.59
C GLN A 738 15.05 -10.07 -14.10
N ASP A 739 14.80 -11.04 -13.20
CA ASP A 739 14.75 -12.46 -13.54
C ASP A 739 13.59 -12.78 -14.49
N THR A 740 12.44 -12.14 -14.27
CA THR A 740 11.25 -12.29 -15.10
C THR A 740 11.49 -11.78 -16.52
N TRP A 741 12.07 -10.59 -16.70
CA TRP A 741 12.19 -9.96 -18.04
C TRP A 741 13.47 -10.33 -18.80
N THR A 742 14.46 -10.90 -18.10
CA THR A 742 15.54 -11.61 -18.78
C THR A 742 15.00 -12.83 -19.54
N ARG A 743 13.86 -13.39 -19.13
CA ARG A 743 13.25 -14.60 -19.68
C ARG A 743 12.05 -14.34 -20.61
N ALA A 744 11.38 -13.19 -20.50
CA ALA A 744 10.10 -12.94 -21.17
C ALA A 744 9.89 -11.45 -21.56
N LEU A 745 8.83 -11.14 -22.33
CA LEU A 745 8.70 -9.86 -23.05
C LEU A 745 8.03 -8.74 -22.23
N PRO A 746 8.65 -7.55 -22.10
CA PRO A 746 8.07 -6.35 -21.47
C PRO A 746 6.68 -5.89 -21.92
N LYS A 747 5.81 -5.54 -20.95
CA LYS A 747 4.51 -4.84 -21.10
C LYS A 747 4.21 -3.98 -19.85
N ALA A 748 3.62 -2.80 -20.03
CA ALA A 748 3.13 -1.96 -18.92
C ALA A 748 1.74 -1.40 -19.22
N TYR A 749 0.94 -1.20 -18.18
CA TYR A 749 -0.33 -0.49 -18.26
C TYR A 749 -0.09 1.02 -18.39
N MET A 750 -0.55 1.62 -19.49
CA MET A 750 -0.35 3.03 -19.85
C MET A 750 1.11 3.48 -19.98
N SER A 751 2.07 2.54 -20.16
CA SER A 751 3.51 2.83 -19.99
C SER A 751 3.84 3.44 -18.62
N CYS A 752 2.95 3.19 -17.66
CA CYS A 752 2.94 3.64 -16.29
C CYS A 752 3.04 2.40 -15.40
N ALA A 753 2.02 1.55 -15.29
CA ALA A 753 2.02 0.48 -14.31
C ALA A 753 2.56 -0.89 -14.73
N ILE A 754 2.98 -1.66 -13.72
CA ILE A 754 3.56 -3.02 -13.80
C ILE A 754 2.87 -3.84 -12.70
N PRO A 755 2.28 -5.01 -12.95
CA PRO A 755 1.67 -5.75 -11.85
C PRO A 755 2.73 -6.22 -10.82
N ASP A 756 2.29 -6.46 -9.59
CA ASP A 756 3.09 -6.99 -8.46
C ASP A 756 4.19 -6.08 -7.87
N MET A 757 4.21 -4.80 -8.25
CA MET A 757 5.23 -3.81 -7.89
C MET A 757 4.62 -2.59 -7.17
N PRO A 758 3.89 -2.75 -6.06
CA PRO A 758 3.22 -1.67 -5.30
C PRO A 758 4.07 -0.42 -5.05
N ASN A 759 3.47 0.76 -5.19
CA ASN A 759 4.00 2.12 -5.10
C ASN A 759 5.35 2.42 -5.78
N TYR A 760 5.91 1.47 -6.53
CA TYR A 760 7.12 1.73 -7.32
C TYR A 760 6.77 2.65 -8.49
N PHE A 761 7.79 3.13 -9.19
CA PHE A 761 7.65 3.58 -10.54
C PHE A 761 8.92 3.19 -11.28
N SER A 762 8.82 2.70 -12.52
CA SER A 762 10.00 2.28 -13.31
C SER A 762 10.31 3.23 -14.47
N ALA A 763 11.39 2.95 -15.22
CA ALA A 763 11.54 3.32 -16.63
C ALA A 763 11.35 2.09 -17.57
N TYR A 764 10.85 0.96 -17.03
CA TYR A 764 11.08 -0.40 -17.54
C TYR A 764 9.92 -1.39 -17.11
N PRO A 765 9.41 -2.37 -17.89
CA PRO A 765 8.19 -3.18 -17.57
C PRO A 765 8.11 -4.67 -18.11
N SER A 766 6.99 -5.39 -17.96
CA SER A 766 6.88 -6.88 -17.81
C SER A 766 5.90 -7.70 -18.68
N LEU A 767 6.19 -8.95 -19.07
CA LEU A 767 5.25 -10.12 -19.02
C LEU A 767 5.87 -11.49 -19.42
N GLN A 768 5.06 -12.56 -19.40
CA GLN A 768 5.35 -13.87 -18.76
C GLN A 768 4.74 -15.11 -19.49
N HIS A 769 5.14 -16.32 -19.06
CA HIS A 769 4.32 -17.55 -18.83
C HIS A 769 5.20 -18.57 -18.02
N ALA A 770 4.76 -19.57 -17.22
CA ALA A 770 3.43 -20.08 -16.81
C ALA A 770 3.53 -20.96 -15.51
N ALA A 771 2.39 -21.53 -15.09
CA ALA A 771 2.16 -22.71 -14.19
C ALA A 771 2.21 -22.60 -12.65
N GLU A 772 1.00 -22.71 -12.05
CA GLU A 772 0.58 -23.22 -10.71
C GLU A 772 1.09 -22.59 -9.38
N ALA A 773 0.23 -21.78 -8.74
CA ALA A 773 -0.11 -21.86 -7.29
C ALA A 773 -1.33 -20.98 -6.93
N LEU A 774 -1.93 -21.18 -5.74
CA LEU A 774 -3.27 -20.69 -5.36
C LEU A 774 -3.28 -19.38 -4.50
N PHE A 775 -4.22 -18.47 -4.81
CA PHE A 775 -4.76 -17.36 -3.99
C PHE A 775 -3.88 -16.16 -3.53
N LYS A 776 -4.41 -14.95 -3.87
CA LYS A 776 -4.50 -13.67 -3.09
C LYS A 776 -3.51 -12.49 -3.29
N HIS A 777 -4.11 -11.37 -3.76
CA HIS A 777 -3.83 -9.94 -3.52
C HIS A 777 -2.68 -9.23 -4.30
N LEU A 778 -3.04 -8.29 -5.20
CA LEU A 778 -2.16 -7.62 -6.18
C LEU A 778 -2.08 -6.09 -5.97
N THR A 779 -0.96 -5.41 -6.28
CA THR A 779 -0.71 -3.95 -6.05
C THR A 779 0.34 -3.33 -7.06
N MET A 780 0.21 -2.03 -7.42
CA MET A 780 0.72 -1.12 -8.53
C MET A 780 1.94 -0.24 -8.26
N PRO A 781 2.79 -0.04 -9.29
CA PRO A 781 3.60 1.14 -9.54
C PRO A 781 3.08 2.01 -10.68
N LEU A 782 3.64 3.20 -10.93
CA LEU A 782 3.53 3.82 -12.28
C LEU A 782 4.91 3.90 -12.97
N VAL A 783 5.20 4.73 -13.98
CA VAL A 783 6.49 4.67 -14.73
C VAL A 783 6.71 6.01 -15.43
N PHE A 784 7.98 6.39 -15.64
CA PHE A 784 8.37 7.37 -16.65
C PHE A 784 8.89 6.71 -17.93
N LEU A 785 8.19 6.95 -19.05
CA LEU A 785 8.60 6.56 -20.41
C LEU A 785 8.93 5.07 -20.60
N GLY A 786 8.15 4.19 -19.98
CA GLY A 786 8.29 2.76 -20.21
C GLY A 786 7.84 2.33 -21.61
N PRO A 787 8.02 1.05 -21.95
CA PRO A 787 7.41 0.38 -23.06
C PRO A 787 5.96 0.73 -23.30
N ASN A 788 5.74 0.88 -24.59
CA ASN A 788 4.59 1.46 -25.23
C ASN A 788 4.35 2.95 -24.94
N ALA A 789 5.33 3.69 -24.39
CA ALA A 789 5.24 5.15 -24.30
C ALA A 789 5.41 5.79 -25.69
N PRO A 790 4.85 6.99 -25.93
CA PRO A 790 4.91 7.66 -27.23
C PRO A 790 6.29 8.31 -27.53
N ILE A 791 7.40 7.67 -27.15
CA ILE A 791 8.78 8.18 -27.28
C ILE A 791 9.13 8.58 -28.73
N GLY A 792 8.61 7.85 -29.72
CA GLY A 792 8.79 8.14 -31.15
C GLY A 792 7.93 9.27 -31.74
N HIS A 793 7.00 9.87 -30.96
CA HIS A 793 5.89 10.67 -31.49
C HIS A 793 6.04 12.18 -31.23
N GLY A 794 7.24 12.64 -30.82
CA GLY A 794 7.54 14.05 -30.58
C GLY A 794 8.64 14.26 -29.53
N SER A 795 8.48 15.34 -28.76
CA SER A 795 9.35 15.68 -27.63
C SER A 795 9.07 14.80 -26.41
N VAL A 796 10.12 14.25 -25.78
CA VAL A 796 9.97 13.46 -24.55
C VAL A 796 9.76 14.32 -23.29
N LEU A 797 10.02 15.62 -23.37
CA LEU A 797 9.83 16.57 -22.28
C LEU A 797 8.33 16.74 -21.98
N THR A 798 7.52 17.07 -22.99
CA THR A 798 6.06 17.19 -22.81
C THR A 798 5.40 15.85 -22.47
N ILE A 799 5.93 14.73 -22.96
CA ILE A 799 5.46 13.39 -22.54
C ILE A 799 5.76 13.16 -21.04
N SER A 800 6.96 13.54 -20.57
CA SER A 800 7.33 13.45 -19.15
C SER A 800 6.43 14.32 -18.28
N GLU A 801 6.06 15.53 -18.72
CA GLU A 801 5.13 16.40 -17.98
C GLU A 801 3.74 15.78 -17.82
N HIS A 802 3.20 15.14 -18.86
CA HIS A 802 1.89 14.47 -18.78
C HIS A 802 1.93 13.23 -17.88
N ILE A 803 3.03 12.47 -17.92
CA ILE A 803 3.25 11.34 -17.00
C ILE A 803 3.39 11.82 -15.56
N ALA A 804 4.17 12.89 -15.31
CA ALA A 804 4.33 13.48 -13.99
C ALA A 804 2.98 13.92 -13.41
N LYS A 805 2.13 14.58 -14.22
CA LYS A 805 0.78 14.99 -13.81
C LYS A 805 -0.09 13.78 -13.46
N TYR A 806 -0.04 12.71 -14.26
CA TYR A 806 -0.77 11.47 -13.99
C TYR A 806 -0.33 10.82 -12.67
N ILE A 807 0.99 10.69 -12.47
CA ILE A 807 1.59 10.18 -11.22
C ILE A 807 1.16 11.02 -10.02
N VAL A 808 1.23 12.35 -10.10
CA VAL A 808 0.90 13.24 -8.98
C VAL A 808 -0.59 13.18 -8.61
N ARG A 809 -1.52 13.02 -9.56
CA ARG A 809 -2.94 12.75 -9.21
C ARG A 809 -3.10 11.49 -8.36
N ILE A 810 -2.29 10.48 -8.63
CA ILE A 810 -2.37 9.17 -7.98
C ILE A 810 -1.71 9.19 -6.60
N ILE A 811 -0.54 9.83 -6.49
CA ILE A 811 0.09 10.11 -5.19
C ILE A 811 -0.89 10.90 -4.32
N ARG A 812 -1.50 11.98 -4.84
CA ARG A 812 -2.50 12.77 -4.12
C ARG A 812 -3.70 11.93 -3.68
N LYS A 813 -4.24 11.06 -4.55
CA LYS A 813 -5.32 10.13 -4.16
C LYS A 813 -4.89 9.22 -3.00
N CYS A 814 -3.68 8.68 -3.03
CA CYS A 814 -3.18 7.82 -1.96
C CYS A 814 -2.89 8.59 -0.66
N GLN A 815 -2.54 9.87 -0.81
CA GLN A 815 -2.29 10.80 0.28
C GLN A 815 -3.56 11.15 1.05
N THR A 816 -4.66 11.42 0.34
CA THR A 816 -5.94 11.85 0.91
C THR A 816 -6.88 10.69 1.25
N GLU A 817 -6.80 9.54 0.56
CA GLU A 817 -7.70 8.40 0.79
C GLU A 817 -7.14 7.33 1.75
N GLY A 818 -5.98 7.58 2.37
CA GLY A 818 -5.34 6.61 3.27
C GLY A 818 -4.96 5.30 2.57
N ILE A 819 -4.67 5.36 1.27
CA ILE A 819 -4.22 4.19 0.51
C ILE A 819 -2.75 3.98 0.86
N LYS A 820 -2.47 2.81 1.42
CA LYS A 820 -1.13 2.33 1.75
C LYS A 820 -0.41 1.94 0.47
N ALA A 821 -1.08 1.16 -0.38
CA ALA A 821 -0.60 0.79 -1.69
C ALA A 821 -1.78 0.53 -2.66
N LEU A 822 -1.59 0.84 -3.93
CA LEU A 822 -2.62 0.88 -5.00
C LEU A 822 -2.24 -0.07 -6.15
N ALA A 823 -3.17 -0.70 -6.89
CA ALA A 823 -3.33 -1.63 -8.07
C ALA A 823 -3.12 -1.29 -9.57
N PRO A 824 -2.56 -2.18 -10.42
CA PRO A 824 -3.28 -2.62 -11.58
C PRO A 824 -3.67 -4.07 -11.32
N THR A 825 -4.63 -4.55 -12.08
CA THR A 825 -4.82 -5.97 -12.24
C THR A 825 -3.89 -6.49 -13.35
N HIS A 826 -3.42 -7.75 -13.23
CA HIS A 826 -2.73 -8.42 -14.35
C HIS A 826 -3.60 -8.40 -15.62
N SER A 827 -4.93 -8.57 -15.48
CA SER A 827 -5.90 -8.47 -16.57
C SER A 827 -5.85 -7.12 -17.30
N ALA A 828 -5.84 -5.99 -16.59
CA ALA A 828 -5.77 -4.67 -17.24
C ALA A 828 -4.45 -4.46 -18.02
N VAL A 829 -3.34 -5.02 -17.53
CA VAL A 829 -2.04 -4.98 -18.20
C VAL A 829 -2.04 -5.87 -19.46
N ASP A 830 -2.61 -7.08 -19.36
CA ASP A 830 -2.67 -8.03 -20.47
C ASP A 830 -3.65 -7.61 -21.57
N GLU A 831 -4.84 -7.12 -21.21
CA GLU A 831 -5.85 -6.61 -22.13
C GLU A 831 -5.34 -5.37 -22.90
N MET A 832 -4.62 -4.47 -22.21
CA MET A 832 -3.98 -3.33 -22.87
C MET A 832 -2.90 -3.79 -23.85
N ALA A 833 -2.09 -4.78 -23.48
CA ALA A 833 -1.08 -5.32 -24.39
C ALA A 833 -1.68 -6.09 -25.56
N GLU A 834 -2.78 -6.82 -25.37
CA GLU A 834 -3.53 -7.42 -26.46
C GLU A 834 -4.06 -6.34 -27.43
N HIS A 835 -4.52 -5.20 -26.92
CA HIS A 835 -4.89 -4.05 -27.74
C HIS A 835 -3.69 -3.50 -28.53
N ILE A 836 -2.54 -3.33 -27.87
CA ILE A 836 -1.29 -2.88 -28.50
C ILE A 836 -0.87 -3.87 -29.62
N ASP A 837 -0.80 -5.16 -29.32
CA ASP A 837 -0.36 -6.21 -30.26
C ASP A 837 -1.32 -6.36 -31.46
N LYS A 838 -2.63 -6.12 -31.27
CA LYS A 838 -3.60 -6.03 -32.37
C LYS A 838 -3.48 -4.73 -33.18
N PHE A 839 -3.09 -3.62 -32.55
CA PHE A 839 -2.95 -2.33 -33.22
C PHE A 839 -1.69 -2.28 -34.10
N MET A 840 -0.54 -2.67 -33.54
CA MET A 840 0.81 -2.43 -34.08
C MET A 840 1.08 -2.97 -35.49
N PRO A 841 0.58 -4.16 -35.91
CA PRO A 841 0.79 -4.68 -37.26
C PRO A 841 0.28 -3.78 -38.40
N ARG A 842 -0.58 -2.80 -38.09
CA ARG A 842 -1.12 -1.82 -39.04
C ARG A 842 -0.19 -0.61 -39.25
N THR A 843 0.93 -0.53 -38.53
CA THR A 843 1.83 0.63 -38.48
C THR A 843 3.16 0.35 -39.19
N ALA A 844 3.83 1.40 -39.65
CA ALA A 844 5.19 1.27 -40.20
C ALA A 844 6.21 0.76 -39.17
N TRP A 845 5.95 0.93 -37.86
CA TRP A 845 6.83 0.47 -36.77
C TRP A 845 6.97 -1.07 -36.72
N ALA A 846 5.92 -1.78 -37.14
CA ALA A 846 5.91 -3.24 -37.28
C ALA A 846 6.55 -3.75 -38.61
N GLY A 847 7.04 -2.84 -39.46
CA GLY A 847 7.68 -3.15 -40.74
C GLY A 847 8.92 -4.05 -40.65
N LYS A 848 9.44 -4.55 -41.78
CA LYS A 848 10.47 -5.62 -41.82
C LYS A 848 11.91 -5.11 -41.69
N CYS A 849 12.20 -4.34 -40.64
CA CYS A 849 13.55 -3.86 -40.29
C CYS A 849 14.02 -4.34 -38.91
N ILE A 850 15.33 -4.47 -38.66
CA ILE A 850 15.83 -4.50 -37.29
C ILE A 850 15.62 -3.10 -36.68
N SER A 851 14.97 -3.02 -35.52
CA SER A 851 14.74 -1.74 -34.84
C SER A 851 14.82 -1.91 -33.33
N TRP A 852 15.32 -0.89 -32.64
CA TRP A 852 15.28 -0.84 -31.18
C TRP A 852 13.83 -0.80 -30.66
N PHE A 853 12.88 -0.33 -31.48
CA PHE A 853 11.45 -0.42 -31.22
C PHE A 853 10.94 -1.85 -30.98
N LYS A 854 11.66 -2.85 -31.50
CA LYS A 854 11.34 -4.28 -31.45
C LYS A 854 12.45 -5.08 -30.77
N ASN A 855 13.17 -4.45 -29.83
CA ASN A 855 14.30 -5.03 -29.10
C ASN A 855 15.32 -5.76 -30.01
N GLY A 856 15.70 -5.12 -31.13
CA GLY A 856 16.70 -5.64 -32.06
C GLY A 856 16.24 -6.80 -32.97
N LYS A 857 14.94 -7.10 -33.04
CA LYS A 857 14.40 -8.20 -33.86
C LYS A 857 13.73 -7.69 -35.14
N VAL A 858 13.86 -8.43 -36.24
CA VAL A 858 13.18 -8.13 -37.53
C VAL A 858 11.66 -8.24 -37.38
N ASN A 859 11.18 -9.36 -36.84
CA ASN A 859 9.75 -9.66 -36.65
C ASN A 859 9.36 -9.67 -35.16
N GLY A 860 10.00 -8.84 -34.32
CA GLY A 860 9.62 -8.70 -32.91
C GLY A 860 8.36 -7.85 -32.73
N LEU A 861 7.68 -8.02 -31.59
CA LEU A 861 6.62 -7.10 -31.16
C LEU A 861 7.19 -5.70 -30.91
N VAL A 862 6.39 -4.66 -31.15
CA VAL A 862 6.78 -3.26 -30.94
C VAL A 862 6.61 -2.92 -29.46
N THR A 863 7.71 -3.01 -28.70
CA THR A 863 7.71 -2.72 -27.26
C THR A 863 7.95 -1.25 -26.95
N ALA A 864 8.57 -0.46 -27.82
CA ALA A 864 9.00 0.90 -27.44
C ALA A 864 8.00 2.04 -27.72
N LEU A 865 6.84 1.78 -28.33
CA LEU A 865 5.97 2.82 -28.89
C LEU A 865 4.49 2.63 -28.54
N HIS A 866 3.75 3.74 -28.44
CA HIS A 866 2.32 3.77 -28.13
C HIS A 866 1.45 3.48 -29.38
N PRO A 867 0.35 2.71 -29.28
CA PRO A 867 -0.64 2.61 -30.36
C PRO A 867 -1.41 3.93 -30.54
N GLY A 868 -1.03 4.71 -31.55
CA GLY A 868 -1.62 6.03 -31.85
C GLY A 868 -0.66 7.17 -31.53
N ASN A 869 -1.09 8.43 -31.75
CA ASN A 869 -0.23 9.59 -31.53
C ASN A 869 -0.15 10.01 -30.04
N ARG A 870 0.75 10.95 -29.72
CA ARG A 870 0.92 11.44 -28.33
C ARG A 870 -0.31 12.17 -27.76
N ILE A 871 -1.20 12.75 -28.58
CA ILE A 871 -2.46 13.34 -28.07
C ILE A 871 -3.37 12.25 -27.52
N HIS A 872 -3.48 11.10 -28.21
CA HIS A 872 -4.20 9.95 -27.69
C HIS A 872 -3.64 9.50 -26.34
N PHE A 873 -2.31 9.46 -26.19
CA PHE A 873 -1.67 9.15 -24.91
C PHE A 873 -1.95 10.22 -23.84
N PHE A 874 -1.90 11.52 -24.17
CA PHE A 874 -2.22 12.59 -23.22
C PHE A 874 -3.69 12.57 -22.77
N HIS A 875 -4.62 12.19 -23.66
CA HIS A 875 -6.02 11.99 -23.32
C HIS A 875 -6.21 10.76 -22.42
N MET A 876 -5.51 9.66 -22.70
CA MET A 876 -5.50 8.46 -21.85
C MET A 876 -4.96 8.74 -20.44
N LEU A 877 -3.98 9.64 -20.30
CA LEU A 877 -3.44 10.12 -19.01
C LEU A 877 -4.19 11.33 -18.43
N ALA A 878 -5.28 11.78 -19.05
CA ALA A 878 -6.03 12.94 -18.58
C ALA A 878 -6.72 12.64 -17.25
N GLU A 879 -7.30 11.45 -17.10
CA GLU A 879 -8.01 11.03 -15.90
C GLU A 879 -7.41 9.77 -15.26
N PHE A 880 -7.59 9.61 -13.95
CA PHE A 880 -7.13 8.42 -13.25
C PHE A 880 -8.17 7.29 -13.31
N ARG A 881 -7.85 6.23 -14.06
CA ARG A 881 -8.63 4.98 -14.16
C ARG A 881 -8.40 4.08 -12.94
N GLY A 882 -9.00 4.46 -11.81
CA GLY A 882 -8.92 3.70 -10.56
C GLY A 882 -9.66 2.36 -10.56
N GLU A 883 -10.57 2.13 -11.50
CA GLU A 883 -11.30 0.85 -11.61
C GLU A 883 -10.43 -0.32 -12.07
N ASP A 884 -9.34 -0.05 -12.78
CA ASP A 884 -8.40 -1.06 -13.27
C ASP A 884 -7.41 -1.52 -12.17
N CYS A 885 -7.61 -1.01 -10.94
CA CYS A 885 -6.70 -1.06 -9.80
C CYS A 885 -7.28 -1.86 -8.61
N GLU A 886 -6.47 -2.69 -7.94
CA GLU A 886 -6.73 -3.13 -6.55
C GLU A 886 -6.22 -2.09 -5.52
N TYR A 887 -6.56 -2.26 -4.24
CA TYR A 887 -6.24 -1.26 -3.19
C TYR A 887 -5.94 -1.93 -1.86
N ALA A 888 -4.86 -1.50 -1.20
CA ALA A 888 -4.53 -1.76 0.19
C ALA A 888 -4.54 -0.44 0.97
N TYR A 889 -5.24 -0.40 2.09
CA TYR A 889 -5.41 0.79 2.93
C TYR A 889 -4.49 0.71 4.15
N THR A 890 -4.11 1.86 4.72
CA THR A 890 -3.19 1.91 5.88
C THR A 890 -3.82 1.30 7.13
N VAL A 891 -5.12 1.52 7.36
CA VAL A 891 -5.80 1.11 8.60
C VAL A 891 -7.20 0.54 8.33
N GLY A 892 -7.36 -0.76 8.58
CA GLY A 892 -8.65 -1.45 8.55
C GLY A 892 -9.20 -1.74 7.15
N ARG A 893 -10.38 -2.39 7.09
CA ARG A 893 -11.01 -2.84 5.83
C ARG A 893 -12.01 -1.83 5.22
N ASN A 894 -12.25 -0.69 5.87
CA ASN A 894 -13.26 0.26 5.41
C ASN A 894 -12.65 1.32 4.48
N ARG A 895 -12.86 1.17 3.17
CA ARG A 895 -12.43 2.11 2.13
C ARG A 895 -12.96 3.54 2.28
N PHE A 896 -14.02 3.77 3.07
CA PHE A 896 -14.60 5.09 3.31
C PHE A 896 -14.01 5.80 4.54
N ARG A 897 -12.97 5.24 5.17
CA ARG A 897 -12.31 5.85 6.34
C ARG A 897 -11.74 7.23 6.06
N TYR A 898 -11.39 7.55 4.81
CA TYR A 898 -10.90 8.86 4.40
C TYR A 898 -11.92 10.01 4.54
N LEU A 899 -13.21 9.69 4.73
CA LEU A 899 -14.22 10.70 5.08
C LEU A 899 -13.95 11.32 6.48
N GLY A 900 -13.04 10.70 7.26
CA GLY A 900 -12.45 11.29 8.45
C GLY A 900 -13.47 11.56 9.55
N ASN A 901 -13.37 12.73 10.15
CA ASN A 901 -14.28 13.21 11.19
C ASN A 901 -15.67 13.67 10.68
N GLY A 902 -15.95 13.58 9.37
CA GLY A 902 -17.21 14.02 8.75
C GLY A 902 -17.22 15.46 8.21
N PHE A 903 -16.16 16.24 8.42
CA PHE A 903 -15.95 17.56 7.83
C PHE A 903 -14.96 17.48 6.64
N SER A 904 -14.88 18.54 5.85
CA SER A 904 -13.97 18.70 4.70
C SER A 904 -12.82 19.66 5.00
N THR A 905 -11.63 19.45 4.40
CA THR A 905 -10.56 20.47 4.46
C THR A 905 -10.96 21.81 3.86
N LYS A 906 -11.98 21.84 2.98
CA LYS A 906 -12.57 23.08 2.45
C LYS A 906 -13.37 23.90 3.47
N GLU A 907 -13.69 23.33 4.64
CA GLU A 907 -14.38 24.01 5.74
C GLU A 907 -13.40 24.63 6.76
N LEU A 908 -12.08 24.51 6.52
CA LEU A 908 -11.05 25.03 7.42
C LEU A 908 -10.59 26.44 7.00
N GLY A 909 -10.30 27.28 8.01
CA GLY A 909 -9.78 28.63 7.83
C GLY A 909 -10.77 29.59 7.14
N ASP A 910 -10.24 30.65 6.52
CA ASP A 910 -11.03 31.65 5.79
C ASP A 910 -11.39 31.19 4.35
N SER A 911 -11.60 29.89 4.16
CA SER A 911 -11.96 29.29 2.87
C SER A 911 -13.39 29.66 2.47
N ASP A 912 -13.63 29.95 1.19
CA ASP A 912 -14.99 30.14 0.68
C ASP A 912 -15.77 28.81 0.73
N LEU A 913 -16.73 28.73 1.65
CA LEU A 913 -17.62 27.59 1.82
C LEU A 913 -18.57 27.40 0.62
N THR A 914 -18.72 28.41 -0.23
CA THR A 914 -19.62 28.45 -1.39
C THR A 914 -18.93 28.36 -2.76
N TRP A 915 -17.63 27.99 -2.80
CA TRP A 915 -16.79 27.88 -4.01
C TRP A 915 -17.43 27.13 -5.20
N TYR A 916 -18.38 26.24 -4.94
CA TYR A 916 -19.11 25.46 -5.94
C TYR A 916 -20.20 26.27 -6.69
N LEU A 917 -20.45 27.52 -6.28
CA LEU A 917 -21.34 28.46 -6.95
C LEU A 917 -20.64 29.34 -8.00
N ASP A 918 -19.31 29.47 -7.93
CA ASP A 918 -18.53 30.32 -8.84
C ASP A 918 -18.33 29.67 -10.22
N GLU A 919 -18.14 28.35 -10.25
CA GLU A 919 -17.94 27.55 -11.46
C GLU A 919 -18.90 26.34 -11.48
N PRO A 920 -20.24 26.55 -11.50
CA PRO A 920 -21.22 25.47 -11.29
C PRO A 920 -21.27 24.42 -12.41
N ASP A 921 -20.76 24.75 -13.60
CA ASP A 921 -20.66 23.85 -14.76
C ASP A 921 -19.29 23.13 -14.86
N LYS A 922 -18.41 23.30 -13.88
CA LYS A 922 -17.07 22.69 -13.87
C LYS A 922 -17.12 21.26 -13.32
N LEU A 923 -16.79 20.31 -14.20
CA LEU A 923 -16.71 18.87 -13.93
C LEU A 923 -15.48 18.51 -13.08
#